data_AF-A0A3B8NEY0-F1
#
_entry.id   AF-A0A3B8NEY0-F1
#
_cell.length_a   1.000
_cell.length_b   1.000
_cell.length_c   1.000
_cell.angle_alpha   90.00
_cell.angle_beta   90.00
_cell.angle_gamma   90.00
#
_symmetry.space_group_name_H-M   'P 1'
#
loop_
_entity.id
_entity.type
_entity.pdbx_description
1 polymer ?
#
loop_
_entity_poly.entity_id
_entity_poly.type
_entity_poly.pdbx_seq_one_letter_code
_entity_poly.pdbx_strand_id
1 'polypeptide(L)'
;MKMDLINYRKKRICSLDSLLSFLGILIVLLFSACNGAFSQSVSYEKEVLPILEEHCFDCHGDGTAKGDISLDSWKSSRERISDIETWKDVLKNVSLKLMPPPKRKSQPSDQERKIITNWIESEVFRLDPDNPDPGRVTIRRLNKQEYNNTVRDLMMVDFEPAKDFPPDDTGYGFDNIGDVLSISPVLLEKYLKAAQQVTSAAIRTSDPPEKIKKYEANKLKGGEPRGGARILPTKGSVTVRHKFSQGGEYIVKIRAGADQAGNEPAKMPLYVGGKKRLTFEVKNRPDKMQVYEYRLRIDEEEFARKYELDDGIQLIETKFINDFYDPKNKDPRRRDRNLYVSSIEVEGPLGESNDKLPDFHQKTFSGLEISPENRLKEAKKILWQFTNRAYRRKVPESEIERLMRFVRIGIEEGGDYAFENGIKIACQAVLTSPFFLFRGEVQPDPDDPDATYRIDEYALASRLSYFIWSSMPDDELFLHATQSTLRKNLKSQVLRMLKDPKAKALTNNFAGQWLQLRDVPTVDPDPKTYGKLDFHLKSSMQRETQMLFEHVLKEDLPITELISAEYSFLNKRLARHYGIEGVKGNGFQKISLEGTRRRGMLTHGSILTITSNPTRTSPVKRGKWILENILGTPPPDPPPGVDELDGNKKLKGNLRQRLEQHRQDPNCSSCHALMDPLGLAYENFNGIGEWRENDEGAPIDASGKLVSGESFKTHEEFQKILLTAKRDDFLKCASEMMLTYALGRGTEFYDKLALQYIVKSLKSNDMKFSALVLGVVNSVPFQYRRGDGRRIYD
;
A
#
# COMPACT_ATOMS: atom_id res chain seq x y z
N MET A 1 63.98 -67.11 8.90
CA MET A 1 64.60 -65.77 8.88
C MET A 1 63.90 -64.98 9.97
N LYS A 2 64.44 -64.85 11.20
CA LYS A 2 65.58 -63.99 11.60
C LYS A 2 65.50 -62.65 10.87
N MET A 3 65.46 -61.47 11.48
CA MET A 3 65.60 -60.98 12.86
C MET A 3 65.37 -59.45 12.69
N ASP A 4 64.87 -58.65 13.63
CA ASP A 4 65.69 -57.94 14.63
C ASP A 4 64.77 -56.97 15.41
N LEU A 5 64.59 -57.16 16.72
CA LEU A 5 65.33 -56.50 17.82
C LEU A 5 64.79 -55.09 18.13
N ILE A 6 64.13 -54.91 19.29
CA ILE A 6 64.77 -54.50 20.56
C ILE A 6 63.69 -54.49 21.67
N ASN A 7 63.95 -55.26 22.71
CA ASN A 7 63.25 -55.27 24.00
C ASN A 7 64.02 -54.36 24.98
N TYR A 8 63.33 -53.53 25.77
CA TYR A 8 63.86 -53.10 27.07
C TYR A 8 62.77 -53.01 28.15
N ARG A 9 62.73 -54.08 28.96
CA ARG A 9 62.44 -54.22 30.40
C ARG A 9 61.42 -53.30 31.11
N LYS A 10 60.36 -53.99 31.56
CA LYS A 10 59.67 -53.89 32.86
C LYS A 10 60.54 -53.41 34.04
N LYS A 11 60.04 -52.40 34.77
CA LYS A 11 59.71 -52.36 36.23
C LYS A 11 59.93 -50.96 36.80
N ARG A 12 58.85 -50.24 37.10
CA ARG A 12 58.60 -49.61 38.41
C ARG A 12 57.11 -49.28 38.52
N ILE A 13 56.54 -49.79 39.61
CA ILE A 13 55.17 -49.69 40.07
C ILE A 13 55.05 -48.43 40.95
N CYS A 14 53.83 -47.89 41.03
CA CYS A 14 53.29 -46.86 41.92
C CYS A 14 53.27 -45.40 41.42
N SER A 15 52.05 -44.85 41.47
CA SER A 15 51.61 -43.45 41.38
C SER A 15 51.20 -42.90 40.01
N LEU A 16 50.10 -43.41 39.45
CA LEU A 16 49.30 -42.64 38.48
C LEU A 16 47.77 -42.81 38.59
N ASP A 17 47.25 -43.69 39.45
CA ASP A 17 45.79 -43.89 39.58
C ASP A 17 45.09 -42.92 40.56
N SER A 18 45.86 -42.15 41.36
CA SER A 18 45.30 -41.14 42.28
C SER A 18 45.09 -39.76 41.63
N LEU A 19 45.79 -39.46 40.52
CA LEU A 19 45.69 -38.17 39.83
C LEU A 19 44.61 -38.15 38.73
N LEU A 20 44.26 -39.30 38.15
CA LEU A 20 43.16 -39.41 37.19
C LEU A 20 41.77 -39.45 37.84
N SER A 21 41.69 -39.85 39.11
CA SER A 21 40.42 -39.86 39.87
C SER A 21 40.04 -38.47 40.38
N PHE A 22 41.00 -37.57 40.64
CA PHE A 22 40.71 -36.18 41.01
C PHE A 22 40.40 -35.27 39.82
N LEU A 23 40.96 -35.53 38.63
CA LEU A 23 40.62 -34.76 37.42
C LEU A 23 39.23 -35.15 36.86
N GLY A 24 38.84 -36.42 36.98
CA GLY A 24 37.50 -36.89 36.59
C GLY A 24 36.38 -36.36 37.47
N ILE A 25 36.61 -36.21 38.78
CA ILE A 25 35.62 -35.67 39.72
C ILE A 25 35.49 -34.14 39.59
N LEU A 26 36.57 -33.42 39.25
CA LEU A 26 36.48 -31.97 38.97
C LEU A 26 35.77 -31.68 37.65
N ILE A 27 35.93 -32.52 36.61
CA ILE A 27 35.23 -32.36 35.32
C ILE A 27 33.76 -32.79 35.43
N VAL A 28 33.41 -33.78 36.27
CA VAL A 28 32.00 -34.15 36.52
C VAL A 28 31.31 -33.13 37.44
N LEU A 29 32.02 -32.47 38.36
CA LEU A 29 31.48 -31.34 39.14
C LEU A 29 31.39 -30.02 38.34
N LEU A 30 32.23 -29.84 37.32
CA LEU A 30 32.11 -28.71 36.38
C LEU A 30 31.07 -28.95 35.27
N PHE A 31 30.74 -30.20 34.93
CA PHE A 31 29.66 -30.52 33.99
C PHE A 31 28.26 -30.63 34.63
N SER A 32 28.17 -30.78 35.96
CA SER A 32 26.89 -30.66 36.68
C SER A 32 26.49 -29.21 37.00
N ALA A 33 27.34 -28.21 36.72
CA ALA A 33 27.03 -26.80 36.93
C ALA A 33 26.54 -26.05 35.67
N CYS A 34 26.30 -26.75 34.55
CA CYS A 34 25.82 -26.14 33.30
C CYS A 34 24.65 -26.88 32.63
N ASN A 35 24.03 -27.85 33.32
CA ASN A 35 22.78 -28.45 32.88
C ASN A 35 21.61 -27.77 33.59
N GLY A 36 20.86 -26.98 32.82
CA GLY A 36 19.53 -26.52 33.19
C GLY A 36 19.50 -25.46 34.27
N ALA A 37 19.65 -24.19 33.87
CA ALA A 37 18.83 -23.17 34.49
C ALA A 37 17.37 -23.47 34.11
N PHE A 38 16.77 -24.48 34.78
CA PHE A 38 15.33 -24.52 34.95
C PHE A 38 15.00 -23.18 35.61
N SER A 39 14.34 -22.29 34.87
CA SER A 39 13.76 -21.09 35.46
C SER A 39 12.88 -21.57 36.60
N GLN A 40 13.34 -21.37 37.83
CA GLN A 40 12.57 -21.67 39.01
C GLN A 40 11.27 -20.86 38.87
N SER A 41 10.11 -21.53 38.84
CA SER A 41 8.84 -20.84 38.67
C SER A 41 8.68 -19.89 39.84
N VAL A 42 8.60 -18.59 39.54
CA VAL A 42 8.42 -17.54 40.54
C VAL A 42 7.11 -17.83 41.26
N SER A 43 7.13 -17.96 42.59
CA SER A 43 5.92 -18.24 43.35
C SER A 43 5.17 -16.95 43.63
N TYR A 44 3.88 -16.88 43.25
CA TYR A 44 3.06 -15.71 43.53
C TYR A 44 3.07 -15.36 45.02
N GLU A 45 2.78 -16.35 45.87
CA GLU A 45 2.61 -16.15 47.31
C GLU A 45 3.90 -15.78 48.03
N LYS A 46 5.06 -16.26 47.54
CA LYS A 46 6.37 -16.03 48.20
C LYS A 46 7.13 -14.83 47.66
N GLU A 47 6.96 -14.51 46.39
CA GLU A 47 7.83 -13.55 45.69
C GLU A 47 7.07 -12.37 45.10
N VAL A 48 5.83 -12.55 44.63
CA VAL A 48 5.06 -11.47 44.00
C VAL A 48 4.17 -10.73 45.00
N LEU A 49 3.41 -11.46 45.81
CA LEU A 49 2.46 -10.91 46.76
C LEU A 49 3.11 -9.94 47.76
N PRO A 50 4.27 -10.24 48.39
CA PRO A 50 4.90 -9.29 49.32
C PRO A 50 5.27 -7.96 48.64
N ILE A 51 5.67 -8.00 47.37
CA ILE A 51 6.01 -6.80 46.59
C ILE A 51 4.75 -5.97 46.29
N LEU A 52 3.63 -6.63 45.98
CA LEU A 52 2.35 -5.95 45.75
C LEU A 52 1.79 -5.35 47.04
N GLU A 53 1.92 -6.04 48.18
CA GLU A 53 1.54 -5.52 49.49
C GLU A 53 2.34 -4.26 49.85
N GLU A 54 3.66 -4.26 49.64
CA GLU A 54 4.54 -3.15 50.01
C GLU A 54 4.37 -1.90 49.11
N HIS A 55 4.11 -2.10 47.81
CA HIS A 55 4.15 -1.01 46.84
C HIS A 55 2.79 -0.65 46.22
N CYS A 56 1.83 -1.57 46.19
CA CYS A 56 0.61 -1.44 45.38
C CYS A 56 -0.69 -1.40 46.20
N PHE A 57 -0.81 -2.18 47.28
CA PHE A 57 -2.10 -2.39 47.98
C PHE A 57 -2.66 -1.15 48.66
N ASP A 58 -1.80 -0.21 49.06
CA ASP A 58 -2.17 1.15 49.48
C ASP A 58 -3.18 1.88 48.58
N CYS A 59 -3.27 1.50 47.30
CA CYS A 59 -4.13 2.14 46.30
C CYS A 59 -4.96 1.14 45.45
N HIS A 60 -4.48 -0.10 45.33
CA HIS A 60 -5.09 -1.14 44.49
C HIS A 60 -5.39 -2.40 45.30
N GLY A 61 -5.58 -2.27 46.62
CA GLY A 61 -5.94 -3.38 47.51
C GLY A 61 -6.47 -2.85 48.85
N ASP A 62 -6.70 -3.75 49.79
CA ASP A 62 -7.14 -3.45 51.17
C ASP A 62 -8.41 -2.57 51.23
N GLY A 63 -9.34 -2.83 50.31
CA GLY A 63 -10.60 -2.07 50.18
C GLY A 63 -10.47 -0.77 49.37
N THR A 64 -9.32 -0.52 48.75
CA THR A 64 -9.12 0.58 47.79
C THR A 64 -8.97 0.05 46.36
N ALA A 65 -9.56 0.75 45.39
CA ALA A 65 -9.52 0.38 43.98
C ALA A 65 -9.34 1.62 43.09
N LYS A 66 -8.19 2.30 43.22
CA LYS A 66 -7.92 3.47 42.38
C LYS A 66 -7.79 3.06 40.93
N GLY A 67 -8.40 3.85 40.03
CA GLY A 67 -8.45 3.52 38.61
C GLY A 67 -9.21 2.22 38.32
N ASP A 68 -10.15 1.85 39.18
CA ASP A 68 -11.00 0.65 39.06
C ASP A 68 -10.23 -0.69 39.05
N ILE A 69 -9.02 -0.72 39.64
CA ILE A 69 -8.19 -1.93 39.75
C ILE A 69 -8.02 -2.32 41.21
N SER A 70 -8.34 -3.59 41.54
CA SER A 70 -8.09 -4.25 42.84
C SER A 70 -7.28 -5.53 42.61
N LEU A 71 -6.12 -5.65 43.24
CA LEU A 71 -5.15 -6.74 43.08
C LEU A 71 -5.26 -7.81 44.19
N ASP A 72 -6.34 -7.76 44.96
CA ASP A 72 -6.64 -8.63 46.11
C ASP A 72 -8.08 -9.21 46.06
N SER A 73 -8.85 -8.89 45.02
CA SER A 73 -10.27 -9.27 44.92
C SER A 73 -10.54 -10.67 44.36
N TRP A 74 -9.52 -11.36 43.84
CA TRP A 74 -9.66 -12.70 43.25
C TRP A 74 -9.92 -13.77 44.32
N LYS A 75 -10.92 -14.63 44.12
CA LYS A 75 -11.33 -15.66 45.10
C LYS A 75 -10.47 -16.92 45.05
N SER A 76 -9.68 -17.09 44.00
CA SER A 76 -8.81 -18.26 43.81
C SER A 76 -7.62 -17.94 42.90
N SER A 77 -6.56 -18.76 42.99
CA SER A 77 -5.41 -18.65 42.08
C SER A 77 -5.79 -18.82 40.61
N ARG A 78 -6.82 -19.64 40.32
CA ARG A 78 -7.33 -19.81 38.95
C ARG A 78 -7.96 -18.54 38.42
N GLU A 79 -8.80 -17.88 39.22
CA GLU A 79 -9.41 -16.60 38.85
C GLU A 79 -8.35 -15.53 38.62
N ARG A 80 -7.37 -15.43 39.53
CA ARG A 80 -6.22 -14.52 39.42
C ARG A 80 -5.44 -14.71 38.12
N ILE A 81 -5.10 -15.96 37.78
CA ILE A 81 -4.33 -16.28 36.56
C ILE A 81 -5.18 -16.10 35.28
N SER A 82 -6.50 -16.18 35.38
CA SER A 82 -7.40 -16.04 34.21
C SER A 82 -7.72 -14.57 33.89
N ASP A 83 -7.41 -13.64 34.79
CA ASP A 83 -7.63 -12.19 34.61
C ASP A 83 -6.53 -11.54 33.75
N ILE A 84 -6.47 -11.95 32.49
CA ILE A 84 -5.42 -11.56 31.53
C ILE A 84 -5.39 -10.04 31.33
N GLU A 85 -6.54 -9.37 31.28
CA GLU A 85 -6.61 -7.94 30.99
C GLU A 85 -6.05 -7.09 32.14
N THR A 86 -6.39 -7.41 33.40
CA THR A 86 -5.78 -6.72 34.55
C THR A 86 -4.27 -6.93 34.59
N TRP A 87 -3.79 -8.15 34.33
CA TRP A 87 -2.35 -8.42 34.32
C TRP A 87 -1.60 -7.80 33.13
N LYS A 88 -2.24 -7.62 31.98
CA LYS A 88 -1.69 -6.83 30.86
C LYS A 88 -1.44 -5.39 31.30
N ASP A 89 -2.40 -4.77 31.97
CA ASP A 89 -2.26 -3.40 32.48
C ASP A 89 -1.20 -3.29 33.57
N VAL A 90 -1.14 -4.25 34.50
CA VAL A 90 -0.07 -4.31 35.51
C VAL A 90 1.29 -4.44 34.85
N LEU A 91 1.46 -5.40 33.93
CA LEU A 91 2.73 -5.61 33.21
C LEU A 91 3.17 -4.34 32.50
N LYS A 92 2.25 -3.69 31.76
CA LYS A 92 2.53 -2.44 31.05
C LYS A 92 2.98 -1.34 32.01
N ASN A 93 2.22 -1.05 33.05
CA ASN A 93 2.50 0.05 33.97
C ASN A 93 3.75 -0.18 34.84
N VAL A 94 3.99 -1.42 35.26
CA VAL A 94 5.18 -1.79 36.04
C VAL A 94 6.45 -1.74 35.18
N SER A 95 6.38 -2.25 33.94
CA SER A 95 7.50 -2.23 32.98
C SER A 95 7.91 -0.81 32.59
N LEU A 96 6.95 0.09 32.46
CA LEU A 96 7.17 1.50 32.12
C LEU A 96 7.53 2.38 33.32
N LYS A 97 7.65 1.80 34.53
CA LYS A 97 7.89 2.53 35.79
C LYS A 97 6.85 3.64 36.06
N LEU A 98 5.62 3.44 35.58
CA LEU A 98 4.50 4.36 35.79
C LEU A 98 3.80 4.10 37.12
N MET A 99 3.76 2.84 37.54
CA MET A 99 3.21 2.41 38.81
C MET A 99 4.28 1.79 39.71
N PRO A 100 4.28 2.12 41.02
CA PRO A 100 3.51 3.20 41.65
C PRO A 100 3.93 4.59 41.12
N PRO A 101 3.08 5.63 41.22
CA PRO A 101 3.40 6.95 40.65
C PRO A 101 4.72 7.52 41.21
N PRO A 102 5.58 8.17 40.38
CA PRO A 102 6.95 8.57 40.77
C PRO A 102 7.08 9.44 42.02
N LYS A 103 5.99 10.11 42.43
CA LYS A 103 5.95 10.95 43.66
C LYS A 103 5.76 10.13 44.95
N ARG A 104 5.48 8.83 44.87
CA ARG A 104 5.31 7.95 46.03
C ARG A 104 6.67 7.55 46.61
N LYS A 105 6.74 7.46 47.94
CA LYS A 105 7.97 7.12 48.67
C LYS A 105 8.40 5.66 48.46
N SER A 106 7.43 4.75 48.39
CA SER A 106 7.64 3.33 48.14
C SER A 106 7.65 3.08 46.63
N GLN A 107 8.77 2.60 46.11
CA GLN A 107 8.97 2.28 44.69
C GLN A 107 9.65 0.91 44.59
N PRO A 108 9.11 -0.03 43.80
CA PRO A 108 9.80 -1.29 43.54
C PRO A 108 11.10 -1.05 42.79
N SER A 109 12.15 -1.73 43.22
CA SER A 109 13.44 -1.83 42.56
C SER A 109 13.33 -2.50 41.19
N ASP A 110 14.35 -2.35 40.35
CA ASP A 110 14.38 -3.00 39.04
C ASP A 110 14.38 -4.54 39.14
N GLN A 111 14.82 -5.11 40.26
CA GLN A 111 14.76 -6.55 40.51
C GLN A 111 13.35 -6.99 40.89
N GLU A 112 12.67 -6.26 41.77
CA GLU A 112 11.27 -6.54 42.16
C GLU A 112 10.32 -6.42 40.98
N ARG A 113 10.51 -5.40 40.12
CA ARG A 113 9.75 -5.27 38.87
C ARG A 113 9.91 -6.50 37.99
N LYS A 114 11.15 -7.01 37.84
CA LYS A 114 11.42 -8.22 37.07
C LYS A 114 10.74 -9.46 37.65
N ILE A 115 10.68 -9.59 38.98
CA ILE A 115 9.98 -10.69 39.64
C ILE A 115 8.50 -10.67 39.25
N ILE A 116 7.84 -9.50 39.36
CA ILE A 116 6.43 -9.33 38.95
C ILE A 116 6.26 -9.65 37.46
N THR A 117 7.06 -9.05 36.59
CA THR A 117 6.89 -9.22 35.13
C THR A 117 7.15 -10.66 34.69
N ASN A 118 8.18 -11.32 35.24
CA ASN A 118 8.49 -12.71 34.89
C ASN A 118 7.37 -13.65 35.32
N TRP A 119 6.80 -13.44 36.51
CA TRP A 119 5.68 -14.25 36.98
C TRP A 119 4.44 -14.09 36.09
N ILE A 120 4.10 -12.86 35.71
CA ILE A 120 2.99 -12.61 34.78
C ILE A 120 3.23 -13.36 33.46
N GLU A 121 4.45 -13.27 32.93
CA GLU A 121 4.79 -13.87 31.64
C GLU A 121 4.78 -15.40 31.66
N SER A 122 5.27 -16.03 32.73
CA SER A 122 5.34 -17.49 32.85
C SER A 122 4.02 -18.11 33.30
N GLU A 123 3.36 -17.54 34.30
CA GLU A 123 2.19 -18.18 34.94
C GLU A 123 0.86 -17.68 34.36
N VAL A 124 0.75 -16.37 34.10
CA VAL A 124 -0.49 -15.76 33.56
C VAL A 124 -0.56 -15.93 32.05
N PHE A 125 0.50 -15.52 31.34
CA PHE A 125 0.54 -15.56 29.88
C PHE A 125 1.04 -16.88 29.31
N ARG A 126 1.64 -17.73 30.15
CA ARG A 126 2.15 -19.06 29.77
C ARG A 126 3.04 -19.02 28.54
N LEU A 127 3.91 -18.01 28.47
CA LEU A 127 4.85 -17.87 27.38
C LEU A 127 5.86 -19.03 27.45
N ASP A 128 5.76 -19.96 26.50
CA ASP A 128 6.68 -21.09 26.35
C ASP A 128 7.68 -20.81 25.21
N PRO A 129 8.96 -20.54 25.50
CA PRO A 129 9.99 -20.35 24.49
C PRO A 129 10.22 -21.55 23.58
N ASP A 130 9.93 -22.78 24.05
CA ASP A 130 10.12 -24.01 23.28
C ASP A 130 8.93 -24.27 22.36
N ASN A 131 7.73 -23.82 22.73
CA ASN A 131 6.52 -23.88 21.91
C ASN A 131 5.80 -22.51 21.84
N PRO A 132 6.36 -21.51 21.14
CA PRO A 132 5.74 -20.18 21.09
C PRO A 132 4.37 -20.21 20.44
N ASP A 133 3.40 -19.53 21.03
CA ASP A 133 2.04 -19.40 20.48
C ASP A 133 2.08 -18.51 19.21
N PRO A 134 1.62 -19.00 18.05
CA PRO A 134 1.58 -18.23 16.79
C PRO A 134 0.45 -17.18 16.76
N GLY A 135 -0.47 -17.22 17.73
CA GLY A 135 -1.66 -16.39 17.75
C GLY A 135 -2.73 -16.82 16.76
N ARG A 136 -3.89 -16.17 16.87
CA ARG A 136 -5.02 -16.36 15.96
C ARG A 136 -4.81 -15.56 14.66
N VAL A 137 -5.53 -15.93 13.61
CA VAL A 137 -5.48 -15.23 12.32
C VAL A 137 -6.90 -14.90 11.88
N THR A 138 -7.26 -13.62 11.96
CA THR A 138 -8.55 -13.14 11.50
C THR A 138 -8.62 -13.20 9.98
N ILE A 139 -9.69 -13.80 9.43
CA ILE A 139 -9.97 -13.73 8.00
C ILE A 139 -10.11 -12.26 7.60
N ARG A 140 -9.28 -11.80 6.67
CA ARG A 140 -9.26 -10.39 6.25
C ARG A 140 -9.58 -10.24 4.78
N ARG A 141 -10.45 -9.30 4.45
CA ARG A 141 -10.67 -8.90 3.06
C ARG A 141 -9.47 -8.12 2.52
N LEU A 142 -9.34 -8.06 1.20
CA LEU A 142 -8.44 -7.11 0.55
C LEU A 142 -8.94 -5.69 0.87
N ASN A 143 -8.03 -4.86 1.39
CA ASN A 143 -8.28 -3.43 1.48
C ASN A 143 -8.26 -2.79 0.07
N LYS A 144 -8.62 -1.51 -0.05
CA LYS A 144 -8.72 -0.82 -1.34
C LYS A 144 -7.42 -0.92 -2.16
N GLN A 145 -6.26 -0.72 -1.52
CA GLN A 145 -4.98 -0.74 -2.20
C GLN A 145 -4.57 -2.16 -2.63
N GLU A 146 -4.77 -3.15 -1.75
CA GLU A 146 -4.54 -4.57 -2.02
C GLU A 146 -5.43 -5.06 -3.17
N TYR A 147 -6.70 -4.63 -3.21
CA TYR A 147 -7.63 -4.94 -4.29
C TYR A 147 -7.16 -4.37 -5.63
N ASN A 148 -6.84 -3.06 -5.68
CA ASN A 148 -6.34 -2.40 -6.89
C ASN A 148 -5.07 -3.09 -7.43
N ASN A 149 -4.10 -3.35 -6.55
CA ASN A 149 -2.85 -4.00 -6.93
C ASN A 149 -3.08 -5.44 -7.43
N THR A 150 -3.91 -6.20 -6.74
CA THR A 150 -4.21 -7.60 -7.10
C THR A 150 -4.92 -7.67 -8.44
N VAL A 151 -5.90 -6.80 -8.67
CA VAL A 151 -6.63 -6.73 -9.95
C VAL A 151 -5.70 -6.29 -11.08
N ARG A 152 -4.84 -5.28 -10.87
CA ARG A 152 -3.82 -4.89 -11.86
C ARG A 152 -2.92 -6.07 -12.22
N ASP A 153 -2.41 -6.81 -11.24
CA ASP A 153 -1.47 -7.91 -11.49
C ASP A 153 -2.15 -9.17 -12.07
N LEU A 154 -3.44 -9.37 -11.78
CA LEU A 154 -4.23 -10.50 -12.25
C LEU A 154 -4.82 -10.28 -13.66
N MET A 155 -5.40 -9.10 -13.89
CA MET A 155 -6.17 -8.73 -15.07
C MET A 155 -5.49 -7.70 -15.98
N MET A 156 -4.28 -7.23 -15.60
CA MET A 156 -3.46 -6.30 -16.40
C MET A 156 -4.18 -5.02 -16.79
N VAL A 157 -5.02 -4.49 -15.89
CA VAL A 157 -5.71 -3.20 -16.04
C VAL A 157 -4.91 -2.08 -15.35
N ASP A 158 -4.92 -0.89 -15.92
CA ASP A 158 -4.11 0.26 -15.49
C ASP A 158 -4.87 1.31 -14.65
N PHE A 159 -6.16 1.09 -14.39
CA PHE A 159 -7.01 1.96 -13.57
C PHE A 159 -7.25 1.39 -12.16
N GLU A 160 -7.83 2.22 -11.28
CA GLU A 160 -8.10 1.89 -9.88
C GLU A 160 -9.59 1.57 -9.63
N PRO A 161 -10.04 0.32 -9.78
CA PRO A 161 -11.44 -0.05 -9.61
C PRO A 161 -11.99 0.20 -8.20
N ALA A 162 -11.12 0.18 -7.17
CA ALA A 162 -11.51 0.43 -5.79
C ALA A 162 -11.60 1.92 -5.43
N LYS A 163 -11.35 2.85 -6.36
CA LYS A 163 -11.33 4.31 -6.06
C LYS A 163 -12.58 4.78 -5.33
N ASP A 164 -13.76 4.34 -5.80
CA ASP A 164 -15.08 4.71 -5.27
C ASP A 164 -15.60 3.76 -4.18
N PHE A 165 -14.76 2.89 -3.63
CA PHE A 165 -15.14 2.07 -2.47
C PHE A 165 -15.19 2.96 -1.22
N PRO A 166 -16.09 2.65 -0.25
CA PRO A 166 -16.02 3.24 1.08
C PRO A 166 -14.60 3.16 1.66
N PRO A 167 -14.16 4.15 2.46
CA PRO A 167 -12.85 4.10 3.11
C PRO A 167 -12.74 2.84 3.98
N ASP A 168 -11.53 2.30 4.06
CA ASP A 168 -11.22 1.21 4.97
C ASP A 168 -11.00 1.76 6.39
N ASP A 169 -11.52 1.06 7.39
CA ASP A 169 -11.24 1.36 8.79
C ASP A 169 -9.78 1.02 9.12
N THR A 170 -9.18 1.80 10.03
CA THR A 170 -7.81 1.60 10.49
C THR A 170 -7.79 1.00 11.89
N GLY A 171 -7.03 -0.08 12.08
CA GLY A 171 -6.76 -0.68 13.38
C GLY A 171 -5.26 -0.69 13.64
N TYR A 172 -4.80 -0.46 14.87
CA TYR A 172 -3.37 -0.49 15.23
C TYR A 172 -2.47 0.35 14.28
N GLY A 173 -3.01 1.43 13.69
CA GLY A 173 -2.30 2.29 12.74
C GLY A 173 -2.31 1.83 11.27
N PHE A 174 -2.99 0.74 10.90
CA PHE A 174 -3.01 0.20 9.53
C PHE A 174 -4.42 -0.12 9.00
N ASP A 175 -4.60 0.05 7.70
CA ASP A 175 -5.82 -0.24 6.92
C ASP A 175 -5.89 -1.67 6.37
N ASN A 176 -4.94 -2.55 6.73
CA ASN A 176 -4.90 -3.96 6.30
C ASN A 176 -5.19 -4.95 7.44
N ILE A 177 -5.81 -4.46 8.52
CA ILE A 177 -6.13 -5.20 9.74
C ILE A 177 -7.47 -5.92 9.63
N GLY A 178 -7.47 -7.25 9.76
CA GLY A 178 -8.66 -8.08 9.64
C GLY A 178 -9.76 -7.76 10.65
N ASP A 179 -9.38 -7.37 11.87
CA ASP A 179 -10.31 -7.14 12.99
C ASP A 179 -11.27 -5.95 12.77
N VAL A 180 -10.93 -5.03 11.86
CA VAL A 180 -11.73 -3.83 11.56
C VAL A 180 -12.27 -3.80 10.13
N LEU A 181 -11.84 -4.72 9.25
CA LEU A 181 -12.26 -4.73 7.85
C LEU A 181 -13.59 -5.47 7.65
N SER A 182 -14.70 -4.77 7.91
CA SER A 182 -16.06 -5.25 7.67
C SER A 182 -16.50 -5.12 6.19
N ILE A 183 -17.60 -5.78 5.81
CA ILE A 183 -18.28 -5.59 4.52
C ILE A 183 -19.63 -4.94 4.74
N SER A 184 -19.80 -3.73 4.21
CA SER A 184 -21.11 -3.07 4.12
C SER A 184 -21.86 -3.50 2.85
N PRO A 185 -23.21 -3.40 2.82
CA PRO A 185 -23.98 -3.66 1.61
C PRO A 185 -23.50 -2.83 0.40
N VAL A 186 -23.16 -1.56 0.62
CA VAL A 186 -22.62 -0.67 -0.41
C VAL A 186 -21.30 -1.20 -0.97
N LEU A 187 -20.40 -1.70 -0.12
CA LEU A 187 -19.13 -2.27 -0.58
C LEU A 187 -19.35 -3.51 -1.44
N LEU A 188 -20.33 -4.37 -1.10
CA LEU A 188 -20.67 -5.54 -1.91
C LEU A 188 -21.14 -5.15 -3.32
N GLU A 189 -22.01 -4.15 -3.44
CA GLU A 189 -22.45 -3.62 -4.75
C GLU A 189 -21.26 -3.07 -5.56
N LYS A 190 -20.33 -2.38 -4.89
CA LYS A 190 -19.13 -1.84 -5.52
C LYS A 190 -18.20 -2.95 -6.01
N TYR A 191 -18.06 -4.07 -5.31
CA TYR A 191 -17.31 -5.23 -5.80
C TYR A 191 -17.91 -5.82 -7.08
N LEU A 192 -19.24 -5.95 -7.17
CA LEU A 192 -19.91 -6.43 -8.38
C LEU A 192 -19.64 -5.50 -9.58
N LYS A 193 -19.80 -4.19 -9.36
CA LYS A 193 -19.53 -3.18 -10.40
C LYS A 193 -18.06 -3.17 -10.83
N ALA A 194 -17.14 -3.26 -9.87
CA ALA A 194 -15.70 -3.33 -10.13
C ALA A 194 -15.35 -4.57 -10.95
N ALA A 195 -15.87 -5.75 -10.60
CA ALA A 195 -15.65 -6.97 -11.35
C ALA A 195 -16.13 -6.85 -12.81
N GLN A 196 -17.30 -6.24 -13.03
CA GLN A 196 -17.81 -5.98 -14.38
C GLN A 196 -16.92 -5.00 -15.17
N GLN A 197 -16.49 -3.90 -14.55
CA GLN A 197 -15.60 -2.91 -15.17
C GLN A 197 -14.25 -3.52 -15.55
N VAL A 198 -13.63 -4.22 -14.60
CA VAL A 198 -12.31 -4.86 -14.77
C VAL A 198 -12.34 -5.88 -15.89
N THR A 199 -13.29 -6.81 -15.86
CA THR A 199 -13.40 -7.86 -16.89
C THR A 199 -13.76 -7.29 -18.27
N SER A 200 -14.56 -6.22 -18.34
CA SER A 200 -14.88 -5.55 -19.60
C SER A 200 -13.68 -4.80 -20.18
N ALA A 201 -12.82 -4.24 -19.34
CA ALA A 201 -11.58 -3.61 -19.77
C ALA A 201 -10.52 -4.65 -20.17
N ALA A 202 -10.49 -5.82 -19.51
CA ALA A 202 -9.47 -6.84 -19.71
C ALA A 202 -9.79 -7.85 -20.83
N ILE A 203 -11.07 -8.05 -21.18
CA ILE A 203 -11.51 -9.06 -22.15
C ILE A 203 -12.45 -8.41 -23.16
N ARG A 204 -11.98 -8.26 -24.41
CA ARG A 204 -12.81 -7.81 -25.53
C ARG A 204 -13.84 -8.88 -25.91
N THR A 205 -15.11 -8.49 -25.96
CA THR A 205 -16.25 -9.36 -26.30
C THR A 205 -17.16 -8.78 -27.39
N SER A 206 -16.68 -7.75 -28.09
CA SER A 206 -17.35 -7.13 -29.22
C SER A 206 -16.31 -6.40 -30.06
N ASP A 207 -16.62 -6.13 -31.32
CA ASP A 207 -15.84 -5.20 -32.12
C ASP A 207 -15.90 -3.78 -31.52
N PRO A 208 -14.84 -2.96 -31.69
CA PRO A 208 -14.92 -1.55 -31.38
C PRO A 208 -16.07 -0.91 -32.19
N PRO A 209 -16.86 0.01 -31.60
CA PRO A 209 -17.90 0.69 -32.36
C PRO A 209 -17.31 1.45 -33.55
N GLU A 210 -17.89 1.30 -34.74
CA GLU A 210 -17.51 2.06 -35.92
C GLU A 210 -17.64 3.57 -35.64
N LYS A 211 -16.54 4.32 -35.78
CA LYS A 211 -16.54 5.78 -35.61
C LYS A 211 -17.10 6.44 -36.88
N ILE A 212 -18.42 6.47 -37.01
CA ILE A 212 -19.11 7.17 -38.11
C ILE A 212 -19.35 8.63 -37.72
N LYS A 213 -18.84 9.56 -38.52
CA LYS A 213 -19.15 11.00 -38.40
C LYS A 213 -19.84 11.51 -39.67
N LYS A 214 -21.15 11.78 -39.56
CA LYS A 214 -21.96 12.35 -40.64
C LYS A 214 -22.14 13.86 -40.49
N TYR A 215 -21.97 14.59 -41.58
CA TYR A 215 -22.18 16.02 -41.71
C TYR A 215 -23.30 16.28 -42.71
N GLU A 216 -24.47 16.71 -42.21
CA GLU A 216 -25.61 17.13 -43.05
C GLU A 216 -25.35 18.51 -43.67
N ALA A 217 -26.12 18.87 -44.72
CA ALA A 217 -25.93 20.09 -45.51
C ALA A 217 -25.82 21.40 -44.69
N ASN A 218 -26.51 21.49 -43.56
CA ASN A 218 -26.46 22.66 -42.66
C ASN A 218 -25.10 22.80 -41.93
N LYS A 219 -24.30 21.74 -41.81
CA LYS A 219 -22.95 21.74 -41.25
C LYS A 219 -21.85 21.92 -42.32
N LEU A 220 -22.20 21.81 -43.59
CA LEU A 220 -21.29 22.06 -44.72
C LEU A 220 -21.17 23.56 -45.00
N LYS A 221 -20.00 24.01 -45.48
CA LYS A 221 -19.71 25.39 -45.89
C LYS A 221 -19.49 25.49 -47.40
N GLY A 222 -19.95 26.57 -48.01
CA GLY A 222 -19.91 26.76 -49.47
C GLY A 222 -21.18 26.26 -50.16
N GLY A 223 -21.42 26.74 -51.37
CA GLY A 223 -22.71 26.60 -52.06
C GLY A 223 -23.88 27.27 -51.33
N GLU A 224 -25.03 27.30 -51.99
CA GLU A 224 -26.25 27.87 -51.45
C GLU A 224 -27.14 26.78 -50.83
N PRO A 225 -27.82 27.04 -49.71
CA PRO A 225 -28.72 26.04 -49.12
C PRO A 225 -30.00 25.89 -49.96
N ARG A 226 -30.35 24.67 -50.37
CA ARG A 226 -31.60 24.37 -51.11
C ARG A 226 -32.09 22.96 -50.82
N GLY A 227 -33.31 22.82 -50.28
CA GLY A 227 -34.00 21.53 -50.15
C GLY A 227 -33.24 20.46 -49.34
N GLY A 228 -32.52 20.84 -48.28
CA GLY A 228 -31.71 19.91 -47.49
C GLY A 228 -30.33 19.57 -48.09
N ALA A 229 -29.92 20.28 -49.15
CA ALA A 229 -28.60 20.16 -49.77
C ALA A 229 -27.92 21.52 -49.93
N ARG A 230 -26.62 21.50 -50.25
CA ARG A 230 -25.88 22.65 -50.79
C ARG A 230 -25.86 22.55 -52.31
N ILE A 231 -26.45 23.53 -52.99
CA ILE A 231 -26.40 23.65 -54.46
C ILE A 231 -25.18 24.49 -54.87
N LEU A 232 -24.49 24.03 -55.90
CA LEU A 232 -23.43 24.73 -56.62
C LEU A 232 -23.93 25.01 -58.03
N PRO A 233 -24.50 26.21 -58.29
CA PRO A 233 -25.06 26.55 -59.60
C PRO A 233 -23.98 26.85 -60.65
N THR A 234 -22.82 27.32 -60.19
CA THR A 234 -21.63 27.52 -61.02
C THR A 234 -20.45 26.78 -60.41
N LYS A 235 -19.28 26.87 -61.05
CA LYS A 235 -18.04 26.33 -60.45
C LYS A 235 -17.85 26.85 -59.03
N GLY A 236 -17.69 25.94 -58.08
CA GLY A 236 -17.62 26.25 -56.65
C GLY A 236 -17.30 25.01 -55.82
N SER A 237 -17.31 25.16 -54.49
CA SER A 237 -17.00 24.04 -53.59
C SER A 237 -17.89 23.99 -52.36
N VAL A 238 -18.01 22.78 -51.82
CA VAL A 238 -18.63 22.47 -50.53
C VAL A 238 -17.56 21.81 -49.66
N THR A 239 -17.45 22.28 -48.42
CA THR A 239 -16.35 21.93 -47.52
C THR A 239 -16.84 21.59 -46.11
N VAL A 240 -16.09 20.74 -45.42
CA VAL A 240 -16.25 20.46 -44.00
C VAL A 240 -14.89 20.21 -43.35
N ARG A 241 -14.74 20.65 -42.11
CA ARG A 241 -13.57 20.33 -41.29
C ARG A 241 -13.85 19.05 -40.50
N HIS A 242 -13.01 18.04 -40.67
CA HIS A 242 -13.11 16.77 -39.95
C HIS A 242 -11.80 16.53 -39.19
N LYS A 243 -11.90 16.16 -37.91
CA LYS A 243 -10.75 15.76 -37.09
C LYS A 243 -10.52 14.26 -37.26
N PHE A 244 -9.47 13.89 -38.01
CA PHE A 244 -9.00 12.51 -38.10
C PHE A 244 -8.29 12.15 -36.79
N SER A 245 -8.64 11.02 -36.19
CA SER A 245 -8.13 10.66 -34.85
C SER A 245 -6.72 10.06 -34.90
N GLN A 246 -6.32 9.44 -36.01
CA GLN A 246 -5.01 8.78 -36.21
C GLN A 246 -4.78 8.43 -37.69
N GLY A 247 -3.60 7.89 -38.03
CA GLY A 247 -3.37 7.20 -39.31
C GLY A 247 -4.23 5.94 -39.44
N GLY A 248 -4.50 5.50 -40.67
CA GLY A 248 -5.34 4.33 -40.97
C GLY A 248 -6.12 4.46 -42.28
N GLU A 249 -6.93 3.45 -42.61
CA GLU A 249 -7.88 3.52 -43.72
C GLU A 249 -9.18 4.20 -43.28
N TYR A 250 -9.85 4.93 -44.16
CA TYR A 250 -11.12 5.60 -43.89
C TYR A 250 -12.00 5.50 -45.14
N ILE A 251 -13.31 5.47 -44.99
CA ILE A 251 -14.25 5.66 -46.10
C ILE A 251 -14.85 7.07 -45.98
N VAL A 252 -14.69 7.86 -47.05
CA VAL A 252 -15.39 9.13 -47.21
C VAL A 252 -16.56 8.91 -48.15
N LYS A 253 -17.78 9.14 -47.65
CA LYS A 253 -19.03 9.01 -48.42
C LYS A 253 -19.62 10.40 -48.67
N ILE A 254 -19.97 10.70 -49.92
CA ILE A 254 -20.62 11.96 -50.31
C ILE A 254 -21.96 11.62 -50.92
N ARG A 255 -23.06 12.12 -50.33
CA ARG A 255 -24.38 11.99 -50.93
C ARG A 255 -24.64 13.20 -51.83
N ALA A 256 -24.74 12.95 -53.13
CA ALA A 256 -24.87 14.01 -54.13
C ALA A 256 -25.77 13.63 -55.31
N GLY A 257 -26.34 14.66 -55.94
CA GLY A 257 -27.08 14.56 -57.21
C GLY A 257 -26.81 15.80 -58.06
N ALA A 258 -27.17 15.78 -59.34
CA ALA A 258 -26.93 16.90 -60.24
C ALA A 258 -28.03 17.07 -61.28
N ASP A 259 -28.37 18.33 -61.57
CA ASP A 259 -29.11 18.68 -62.79
C ASP A 259 -28.18 18.48 -63.99
N GLN A 260 -28.69 17.86 -65.06
CA GLN A 260 -27.89 17.45 -66.20
C GLN A 260 -28.12 18.41 -67.37
N ALA A 261 -27.06 19.06 -67.84
CA ALA A 261 -27.08 19.87 -69.05
C ALA A 261 -25.85 19.54 -69.92
N GLY A 262 -25.96 19.77 -71.23
CA GLY A 262 -24.91 19.39 -72.20
C GLY A 262 -24.76 17.88 -72.40
N ASN A 263 -23.57 17.45 -72.83
CA ASN A 263 -23.23 16.07 -73.20
C ASN A 263 -22.38 15.32 -72.15
N GLU A 264 -22.10 15.95 -71.02
CA GLU A 264 -21.33 15.33 -69.92
C GLU A 264 -22.15 15.35 -68.62
N PRO A 265 -21.92 14.41 -67.70
CA PRO A 265 -22.42 14.51 -66.33
C PRO A 265 -21.65 15.56 -65.52
N ALA A 266 -22.21 16.00 -64.39
CA ALA A 266 -21.50 16.86 -63.46
C ALA A 266 -20.28 16.14 -62.87
N LYS A 267 -19.11 16.79 -62.91
CA LYS A 267 -17.84 16.27 -62.39
C LYS A 267 -17.61 16.84 -61.00
N MET A 268 -17.49 15.93 -60.04
CA MET A 268 -17.36 16.22 -58.62
C MET A 268 -16.02 15.68 -58.08
N PRO A 269 -14.92 16.45 -58.15
CA PRO A 269 -13.66 16.05 -57.51
C PRO A 269 -13.70 16.17 -55.99
N LEU A 270 -13.23 15.13 -55.32
CA LEU A 270 -12.97 15.06 -53.88
C LEU A 270 -11.52 15.44 -53.58
N TYR A 271 -11.34 16.35 -52.64
CA TYR A 271 -10.08 16.77 -52.05
C TYR A 271 -10.09 16.48 -50.55
N VAL A 272 -8.97 15.97 -50.04
CA VAL A 272 -8.75 15.81 -48.59
C VAL A 272 -7.38 16.39 -48.26
N GLY A 273 -7.34 17.36 -47.33
CA GLY A 273 -6.10 18.03 -46.95
C GLY A 273 -5.41 18.75 -48.11
N GLY A 274 -6.21 19.29 -49.04
CA GLY A 274 -5.77 20.00 -50.25
C GLY A 274 -5.35 19.11 -51.43
N LYS A 275 -5.25 17.78 -51.24
CA LYS A 275 -4.87 16.84 -52.31
C LYS A 275 -6.10 16.26 -53.00
N LYS A 276 -6.18 16.37 -54.33
CA LYS A 276 -7.22 15.73 -55.14
C LYS A 276 -7.09 14.21 -55.03
N ARG A 277 -8.17 13.53 -54.64
CA ARG A 277 -8.23 12.09 -54.42
C ARG A 277 -8.86 11.35 -55.60
N LEU A 278 -10.09 11.73 -55.95
CA LEU A 278 -10.85 11.13 -57.07
C LEU A 278 -11.79 12.17 -57.68
N THR A 279 -12.24 11.96 -58.91
CA THR A 279 -13.33 12.73 -59.54
C THR A 279 -14.50 11.83 -59.84
N PHE A 280 -15.65 12.13 -59.24
CA PHE A 280 -16.89 11.39 -59.46
C PHE A 280 -17.71 12.00 -60.60
N GLU A 281 -18.35 11.15 -61.39
CA GLU A 281 -19.37 11.56 -62.36
C GLU A 281 -20.76 11.46 -61.73
N VAL A 282 -21.41 12.60 -61.53
CA VAL A 282 -22.71 12.70 -60.88
C VAL A 282 -23.81 12.66 -61.93
N LYS A 283 -24.33 11.47 -62.18
CA LYS A 283 -25.35 11.18 -63.22
C LYS A 283 -26.77 11.27 -62.68
N ASN A 284 -26.97 10.99 -61.39
CA ASN A 284 -28.29 10.94 -60.79
C ASN A 284 -28.81 12.33 -60.48
N ARG A 285 -30.12 12.52 -60.66
CA ARG A 285 -30.81 13.77 -60.39
C ARG A 285 -30.89 14.09 -58.89
N PRO A 286 -31.11 15.36 -58.51
CA PRO A 286 -31.18 15.77 -57.10
C PRO A 286 -32.29 15.09 -56.28
N ASP A 287 -33.38 14.63 -56.91
CA ASP A 287 -34.46 13.86 -56.28
C ASP A 287 -34.11 12.38 -56.04
N LYS A 288 -33.04 11.87 -56.68
CA LYS A 288 -32.54 10.50 -56.56
C LYS A 288 -31.04 10.46 -56.28
N MET A 289 -30.57 11.29 -55.35
CA MET A 289 -29.14 11.39 -55.00
C MET A 289 -28.56 10.02 -54.63
N GLN A 290 -27.33 9.76 -55.07
CA GLN A 290 -26.56 8.58 -54.72
C GLN A 290 -25.40 8.90 -53.79
N VAL A 291 -24.89 7.87 -53.12
CA VAL A 291 -23.70 7.95 -52.29
C VAL A 291 -22.49 7.60 -53.16
N TYR A 292 -21.49 8.47 -53.14
CA TYR A 292 -20.18 8.26 -53.77
C TYR A 292 -19.16 7.98 -52.69
N GLU A 293 -18.45 6.86 -52.79
CA GLU A 293 -17.53 6.40 -51.76
C GLU A 293 -16.08 6.45 -52.24
N TYR A 294 -15.18 6.83 -51.35
CA TYR A 294 -13.74 6.79 -51.58
C TYR A 294 -13.02 6.23 -50.35
N ARG A 295 -12.20 5.19 -50.57
CA ARG A 295 -11.28 4.66 -49.55
C ARG A 295 -10.04 5.53 -49.49
N LEU A 296 -9.85 6.21 -48.36
CA LEU A 296 -8.73 7.08 -48.04
C LEU A 296 -7.77 6.35 -47.10
N ARG A 297 -6.51 6.19 -47.48
CA ARG A 297 -5.43 5.75 -46.59
C ARG A 297 -4.61 6.96 -46.14
N ILE A 298 -4.47 7.13 -44.82
CA ILE A 298 -3.60 8.11 -44.18
C ILE A 298 -2.45 7.34 -43.52
N ASP A 299 -1.22 7.58 -43.96
CA ASP A 299 -0.03 6.95 -43.39
C ASP A 299 0.29 7.51 -41.99
N GLU A 300 0.76 6.68 -41.05
CA GLU A 300 1.10 7.11 -39.68
C GLU A 300 2.17 8.22 -39.67
N GLU A 301 3.18 8.16 -40.55
CA GLU A 301 4.18 9.23 -40.65
C GLU A 301 3.62 10.49 -41.30
N GLU A 302 2.63 10.37 -42.21
CA GLU A 302 1.90 11.52 -42.75
C GLU A 302 1.07 12.18 -41.64
N PHE A 303 0.43 11.38 -40.78
CA PHE A 303 -0.35 11.86 -39.64
C PHE A 303 0.53 12.62 -38.64
N ALA A 304 1.64 12.04 -38.19
CA ALA A 304 2.56 12.67 -37.25
C ALA A 304 3.18 13.98 -37.81
N ARG A 305 3.53 14.01 -39.09
CA ARG A 305 4.17 15.20 -39.69
C ARG A 305 3.22 16.35 -40.00
N LYS A 306 1.98 16.05 -40.42
CA LYS A 306 1.07 17.04 -41.02
C LYS A 306 -0.25 17.20 -40.28
N TYR A 307 -0.74 16.14 -39.65
CA TYR A 307 -2.05 16.15 -39.00
C TYR A 307 -1.91 16.53 -37.52
N GLU A 308 -0.86 16.09 -36.81
CA GLU A 308 -0.63 16.51 -35.42
C GLU A 308 -0.41 18.03 -35.25
N LEU A 309 0.20 18.71 -36.24
CA LEU A 309 0.40 20.16 -36.21
C LEU A 309 -0.92 20.97 -36.23
N ASP A 310 -1.98 20.41 -36.82
CA ASP A 310 -3.31 21.02 -36.95
C ASP A 310 -4.38 20.33 -36.06
N ASP A 311 -3.96 19.66 -34.98
CA ASP A 311 -4.83 18.90 -34.05
C ASP A 311 -5.70 17.84 -34.75
N GLY A 312 -5.17 17.22 -35.81
CA GLY A 312 -5.83 16.19 -36.63
C GLY A 312 -6.89 16.73 -37.58
N ILE A 313 -7.13 18.05 -37.63
CA ILE A 313 -8.22 18.64 -38.41
C ILE A 313 -7.79 18.81 -39.87
N GLN A 314 -8.55 18.22 -40.80
CA GLN A 314 -8.38 18.45 -42.22
C GLN A 314 -9.66 18.93 -42.89
N LEU A 315 -9.48 19.66 -43.99
CA LEU A 315 -10.56 20.06 -44.87
C LEU A 315 -10.88 18.92 -45.85
N ILE A 316 -12.12 18.46 -45.80
CA ILE A 316 -12.72 17.65 -46.86
C ILE A 316 -13.47 18.61 -47.76
N GLU A 317 -13.09 18.65 -49.04
CA GLU A 317 -13.65 19.57 -50.02
C GLU A 317 -14.12 18.77 -51.24
N THR A 318 -15.33 19.05 -51.69
CA THR A 318 -15.84 18.58 -52.98
C THR A 318 -16.19 19.77 -53.87
N LYS A 319 -15.84 19.72 -55.15
CA LYS A 319 -16.06 20.84 -56.09
C LYS A 319 -17.05 20.49 -57.19
N PHE A 320 -17.57 21.52 -57.84
CA PHE A 320 -18.20 21.41 -59.15
C PHE A 320 -17.31 22.10 -60.18
N ILE A 321 -16.83 21.38 -61.20
CA ILE A 321 -15.75 21.87 -62.08
C ILE A 321 -16.12 22.05 -63.55
N ASN A 322 -17.18 21.40 -64.02
CA ASN A 322 -17.62 21.46 -65.41
C ASN A 322 -19.01 22.09 -65.50
N ASP A 323 -19.13 23.31 -65.01
CA ASP A 323 -20.31 24.15 -65.20
C ASP A 323 -20.70 24.25 -66.69
N PHE A 324 -22.00 24.24 -66.98
CA PHE A 324 -22.55 24.30 -68.34
C PHE A 324 -23.95 24.91 -68.33
N TYR A 325 -24.11 25.99 -69.09
CA TYR A 325 -25.37 26.71 -69.23
C TYR A 325 -25.72 26.93 -70.71
N ASP A 326 -26.90 26.46 -71.12
CA ASP A 326 -27.50 26.66 -72.44
C ASP A 326 -28.93 27.21 -72.28
N PRO A 327 -29.10 28.54 -72.29
CA PRO A 327 -30.42 29.16 -72.11
C PRO A 327 -31.38 28.87 -73.28
N LYS A 328 -30.87 28.44 -74.44
CA LYS A 328 -31.66 28.17 -75.65
C LYS A 328 -32.16 26.73 -75.72
N ASN A 329 -31.83 25.88 -74.74
CA ASN A 329 -32.30 24.51 -74.71
C ASN A 329 -33.84 24.45 -74.57
N LYS A 330 -34.48 23.64 -75.43
CA LYS A 330 -35.95 23.46 -75.45
C LYS A 330 -36.46 22.83 -74.15
N ASP A 331 -35.67 21.99 -73.49
CA ASP A 331 -36.01 21.43 -72.17
C ASP A 331 -35.42 22.33 -71.07
N PRO A 332 -36.26 23.04 -70.27
CA PRO A 332 -35.79 23.87 -69.16
C PRO A 332 -34.91 23.13 -68.15
N ARG A 333 -35.11 21.81 -67.99
CA ARG A 333 -34.37 20.97 -67.05
C ARG A 333 -32.96 20.60 -67.55
N ARG A 334 -32.66 20.89 -68.83
CA ARG A 334 -31.35 20.68 -69.46
C ARG A 334 -30.62 21.97 -69.80
N ARG A 335 -31.12 23.10 -69.31
CA ARG A 335 -30.51 24.42 -69.52
C ARG A 335 -29.30 24.67 -68.65
N ASP A 336 -29.25 24.05 -67.48
CA ASP A 336 -28.23 24.37 -66.48
C ASP A 336 -27.76 23.13 -65.75
N ARG A 337 -26.44 23.03 -65.54
CA ARG A 337 -25.83 21.90 -64.84
C ARG A 337 -25.47 22.35 -63.44
N ASN A 338 -26.17 21.80 -62.46
CA ASN A 338 -26.00 22.18 -61.06
C ASN A 338 -25.63 20.96 -60.22
N LEU A 339 -24.68 21.09 -59.30
CA LEU A 339 -24.32 20.02 -58.36
C LEU A 339 -24.98 20.25 -57.00
N TYR A 340 -25.53 19.19 -56.41
CA TYR A 340 -26.16 19.21 -55.10
C TYR A 340 -25.45 18.22 -54.18
N VAL A 341 -25.04 18.67 -53.00
CA VAL A 341 -24.41 17.84 -51.97
C VAL A 341 -25.26 17.88 -50.71
N SER A 342 -25.86 16.76 -50.30
CA SER A 342 -26.70 16.70 -49.11
C SER A 342 -25.93 16.35 -47.85
N SER A 343 -24.91 15.50 -47.95
CA SER A 343 -24.11 15.10 -46.79
C SER A 343 -22.72 14.63 -47.17
N ILE A 344 -21.78 14.80 -46.22
CA ILE A 344 -20.45 14.17 -46.24
C ILE A 344 -20.35 13.32 -44.97
N GLU A 345 -19.95 12.07 -45.10
CA GLU A 345 -19.76 11.13 -44.00
C GLU A 345 -18.34 10.59 -44.03
N VAL A 346 -17.73 10.45 -42.86
CA VAL A 346 -16.41 9.85 -42.69
C VAL A 346 -16.57 8.69 -41.74
N GLU A 347 -16.18 7.52 -42.21
CA GLU A 347 -16.18 6.26 -41.50
C GLU A 347 -14.72 5.83 -41.31
N GLY A 348 -14.31 5.63 -40.07
CA GLY A 348 -13.00 5.07 -39.76
C GLY A 348 -12.27 5.72 -38.57
N PRO A 349 -11.05 5.26 -38.27
CA PRO A 349 -10.25 4.35 -39.12
C PRO A 349 -10.88 2.95 -39.27
N LEU A 350 -10.76 2.37 -40.47
CA LEU A 350 -11.31 1.09 -40.92
C LEU A 350 -10.20 0.05 -40.93
N GLY A 351 -10.33 -0.97 -40.09
CA GLY A 351 -9.22 -1.89 -39.87
C GLY A 351 -8.04 -1.19 -39.19
N GLU A 352 -7.48 -1.84 -38.18
CA GLU A 352 -6.51 -1.24 -37.26
C GLU A 352 -7.10 -0.03 -36.53
N SER A 353 -8.12 -0.29 -35.72
CA SER A 353 -8.11 0.36 -34.41
C SER A 353 -6.75 0.04 -33.80
N ASN A 354 -5.93 1.05 -33.55
CA ASN A 354 -4.90 0.97 -32.51
C ASN A 354 -5.54 0.85 -31.11
N ASP A 355 -6.73 0.24 -30.99
CA ASP A 355 -7.17 -0.39 -29.76
C ASP A 355 -6.37 -1.69 -29.66
N LYS A 356 -5.09 -1.52 -29.32
CA LYS A 356 -4.23 -2.61 -28.83
C LYS A 356 -5.11 -3.46 -27.93
N LEU A 357 -5.29 -4.73 -28.29
CA LEU A 357 -6.05 -5.68 -27.48
C LEU A 357 -5.58 -5.55 -26.02
N PRO A 358 -6.47 -5.55 -25.02
CA PRO A 358 -6.04 -5.46 -23.63
C PRO A 358 -4.94 -6.49 -23.33
N ASP A 359 -3.94 -6.13 -22.55
CA ASP A 359 -2.75 -6.97 -22.33
C ASP A 359 -3.13 -8.37 -21.80
N PHE A 360 -4.15 -8.43 -20.93
CA PHE A 360 -4.71 -9.70 -20.47
C PHE A 360 -5.37 -10.51 -21.59
N HIS A 361 -6.13 -9.86 -22.47
CA HIS A 361 -6.74 -10.54 -23.62
C HIS A 361 -5.66 -11.11 -24.54
N GLN A 362 -4.62 -10.33 -24.85
CA GLN A 362 -3.51 -10.83 -25.66
C GLN A 362 -2.82 -12.01 -25.01
N LYS A 363 -2.47 -11.90 -23.72
CA LYS A 363 -1.77 -12.97 -23.00
C LYS A 363 -2.61 -14.25 -22.89
N THR A 364 -3.94 -14.12 -22.82
CA THR A 364 -4.84 -15.25 -22.54
C THR A 364 -5.33 -15.93 -23.81
N PHE A 365 -5.64 -15.16 -24.86
CA PHE A 365 -6.31 -15.67 -26.07
C PHE A 365 -5.42 -15.71 -27.31
N SER A 366 -4.39 -14.86 -27.41
CA SER A 366 -3.55 -14.83 -28.62
C SER A 366 -2.81 -16.15 -28.82
N GLY A 367 -2.91 -16.70 -30.03
CA GLY A 367 -2.29 -17.97 -30.39
C GLY A 367 -3.10 -19.22 -29.98
N LEU A 368 -4.31 -19.06 -29.44
CA LEU A 368 -5.25 -20.17 -29.27
C LEU A 368 -6.09 -20.34 -30.53
N GLU A 369 -6.05 -21.52 -31.13
CA GLU A 369 -7.01 -21.92 -32.17
C GLU A 369 -8.24 -22.53 -31.50
N ILE A 370 -9.32 -21.75 -31.37
CA ILE A 370 -10.56 -22.20 -30.74
C ILE A 370 -11.47 -22.87 -31.76
N SER A 371 -11.83 -24.12 -31.51
CA SER A 371 -12.76 -24.93 -32.31
C SER A 371 -13.86 -25.51 -31.41
N PRO A 372 -15.01 -25.93 -31.98
CA PRO A 372 -16.07 -26.59 -31.21
C PRO A 372 -15.58 -27.78 -30.37
N GLU A 373 -14.57 -28.52 -30.85
CA GLU A 373 -14.02 -29.72 -30.24
C GLU A 373 -13.08 -29.41 -29.07
N ASN A 374 -12.29 -28.33 -29.14
CA ASN A 374 -11.27 -28.01 -28.13
C ASN A 374 -11.67 -26.89 -27.16
N ARG A 375 -12.67 -26.07 -27.47
CA ARG A 375 -13.02 -24.86 -26.71
C ARG A 375 -13.26 -25.13 -25.23
N LEU A 376 -13.92 -26.22 -24.86
CA LEU A 376 -14.17 -26.54 -23.44
C LEU A 376 -12.88 -26.93 -22.69
N LYS A 377 -11.95 -27.60 -23.36
CA LYS A 377 -10.65 -27.98 -22.80
C LYS A 377 -9.77 -26.75 -22.58
N GLU A 378 -9.70 -25.85 -23.56
CA GLU A 378 -8.94 -24.60 -23.43
C GLU A 378 -9.55 -23.67 -22.40
N ALA A 379 -10.88 -23.54 -22.34
CA ALA A 379 -11.55 -22.79 -21.28
C ALA A 379 -11.22 -23.33 -19.89
N LYS A 380 -11.25 -24.66 -19.71
CA LYS A 380 -10.89 -25.28 -18.43
C LYS A 380 -9.45 -24.96 -18.02
N LYS A 381 -8.51 -24.96 -18.97
CA LYS A 381 -7.11 -24.58 -18.74
C LYS A 381 -6.98 -23.11 -18.36
N ILE A 382 -7.62 -22.20 -19.09
CA ILE A 382 -7.64 -20.75 -18.80
C ILE A 382 -8.20 -20.50 -17.40
N LEU A 383 -9.37 -21.05 -17.10
CA LEU A 383 -10.03 -20.87 -15.80
C LEU A 383 -9.24 -21.50 -14.66
N TRP A 384 -8.60 -22.65 -14.88
CA TRP A 384 -7.73 -23.24 -13.87
C TRP A 384 -6.55 -22.31 -13.57
N GLN A 385 -5.82 -21.83 -14.58
CA GLN A 385 -4.69 -20.91 -14.37
C GLN A 385 -5.12 -19.60 -13.71
N PHE A 386 -6.22 -19.03 -14.18
CA PHE A 386 -6.78 -17.79 -13.65
C PHE A 386 -7.21 -17.93 -12.19
N THR A 387 -8.00 -18.97 -11.88
CA THR A 387 -8.61 -19.13 -10.54
C THR A 387 -7.58 -19.53 -9.49
N ASN A 388 -6.55 -20.34 -9.83
CA ASN A 388 -5.46 -20.63 -8.88
C ASN A 388 -4.70 -19.36 -8.47
N ARG A 389 -4.45 -18.44 -9.41
CA ARG A 389 -3.83 -17.13 -9.12
C ARG A 389 -4.78 -16.24 -8.32
N ALA A 390 -6.04 -16.16 -8.74
CA ALA A 390 -7.06 -15.32 -8.10
C ALA A 390 -7.36 -15.73 -6.65
N TYR A 391 -7.49 -17.03 -6.37
CA TYR A 391 -7.77 -17.54 -5.03
C TYR A 391 -6.52 -17.82 -4.20
N ARG A 392 -5.34 -17.74 -4.83
CA ARG A 392 -4.03 -17.93 -4.20
C ARG A 392 -3.90 -19.29 -3.48
N ARG A 393 -4.51 -20.32 -4.07
CA ARG A 393 -4.49 -21.69 -3.56
C ARG A 393 -4.61 -22.68 -4.70
N LYS A 394 -4.32 -23.95 -4.40
CA LYS A 394 -4.67 -25.06 -5.29
C LYS A 394 -6.19 -25.22 -5.35
N VAL A 395 -6.79 -24.84 -6.46
CA VAL A 395 -8.25 -24.90 -6.66
C VAL A 395 -8.65 -26.32 -7.06
N PRO A 396 -9.63 -26.96 -6.38
CA PRO A 396 -10.12 -28.26 -6.74
C PRO A 396 -10.88 -28.21 -8.07
N GLU A 397 -10.83 -29.32 -8.82
CA GLU A 397 -11.45 -29.42 -10.14
C GLU A 397 -12.96 -29.14 -10.13
N SER A 398 -13.65 -29.51 -9.03
CA SER A 398 -15.08 -29.24 -8.85
C SER A 398 -15.42 -27.76 -8.87
N GLU A 399 -14.54 -26.88 -8.38
CA GLU A 399 -14.75 -25.44 -8.46
C GLU A 399 -14.57 -24.91 -9.88
N ILE A 400 -13.62 -25.46 -10.64
CA ILE A 400 -13.45 -25.11 -12.05
C ILE A 400 -14.66 -25.56 -12.87
N GLU A 401 -15.20 -26.76 -12.63
CA GLU A 401 -16.40 -27.24 -13.31
C GLU A 401 -17.64 -26.37 -13.03
N ARG A 402 -17.74 -25.78 -11.82
CA ARG A 402 -18.79 -24.80 -11.51
C ARG A 402 -18.64 -23.53 -12.35
N LEU A 403 -17.42 -23.05 -12.57
CA LEU A 403 -17.13 -21.87 -13.40
C LEU A 403 -17.34 -22.16 -14.90
N MET A 404 -17.07 -23.39 -15.35
CA MET A 404 -17.33 -23.82 -16.73
C MET A 404 -18.80 -23.70 -17.14
N ARG A 405 -19.75 -23.63 -16.19
CA ARG A 405 -21.16 -23.34 -16.50
C ARG A 405 -21.35 -21.97 -17.15
N PHE A 406 -20.61 -20.94 -16.72
CA PHE A 406 -20.67 -19.62 -17.34
C PHE A 406 -20.10 -19.62 -18.77
N VAL A 407 -19.08 -20.45 -19.02
CA VAL A 407 -18.54 -20.63 -20.37
C VAL A 407 -19.55 -21.29 -21.30
N ARG A 408 -20.26 -22.32 -20.80
CA ARG A 408 -21.33 -22.98 -21.57
C ARG A 408 -22.46 -22.01 -21.92
N ILE A 409 -22.87 -21.15 -20.99
CA ILE A 409 -23.88 -20.10 -21.24
C ILE A 409 -23.43 -19.17 -22.38
N GLY A 410 -22.21 -18.62 -22.30
CA GLY A 410 -21.70 -17.73 -23.37
C GLY A 410 -21.62 -18.42 -24.73
N ILE A 411 -21.26 -19.71 -24.75
CA ILE A 411 -21.24 -20.53 -25.96
C ILE A 411 -22.65 -20.76 -26.52
N GLU A 412 -23.65 -21.02 -25.66
CA GLU A 412 -25.04 -21.26 -26.04
C GLU A 412 -25.71 -20.00 -26.60
N GLU A 413 -25.36 -18.81 -26.09
CA GLU A 413 -25.82 -17.52 -26.61
C GLU A 413 -25.34 -17.24 -28.05
N GLY A 414 -24.20 -17.80 -28.45
CA GLY A 414 -23.64 -17.67 -29.80
C GLY A 414 -23.00 -16.30 -30.10
N GLY A 415 -22.58 -16.11 -31.35
CA GLY A 415 -21.88 -14.91 -31.82
C GLY A 415 -20.36 -15.04 -31.90
N ASP A 416 -19.71 -14.07 -32.54
CA ASP A 416 -18.27 -14.13 -32.88
C ASP A 416 -17.35 -14.14 -31.65
N TYR A 417 -17.84 -13.66 -30.50
CA TYR A 417 -17.11 -13.55 -29.23
C TYR A 417 -17.71 -14.43 -28.11
N ALA A 418 -18.48 -15.46 -28.47
CA ALA A 418 -19.19 -16.32 -27.52
C ALA A 418 -18.25 -16.97 -26.48
N PHE A 419 -17.07 -17.39 -26.91
CA PHE A 419 -16.06 -18.01 -26.06
C PHE A 419 -15.48 -17.03 -25.04
N GLU A 420 -15.03 -15.86 -25.51
CA GLU A 420 -14.47 -14.79 -24.71
C GLU A 420 -15.51 -14.25 -23.72
N ASN A 421 -16.77 -14.13 -24.15
CA ASN A 421 -17.87 -13.72 -23.28
C ASN A 421 -18.10 -14.74 -22.15
N GLY A 422 -18.08 -16.03 -22.47
CA GLY A 422 -18.17 -17.10 -21.47
C GLY A 422 -17.03 -17.05 -20.43
N ILE A 423 -15.80 -16.85 -20.88
CA ILE A 423 -14.63 -16.67 -19.99
C ILE A 423 -14.76 -15.39 -19.16
N LYS A 424 -15.23 -14.29 -19.76
CA LYS A 424 -15.44 -13.00 -19.09
C LYS A 424 -16.42 -13.14 -17.92
N ILE A 425 -17.55 -13.80 -18.12
CA ILE A 425 -18.55 -14.03 -17.05
C ILE A 425 -17.97 -14.93 -15.95
N ALA A 426 -17.22 -15.97 -16.31
CA ALA A 426 -16.55 -16.81 -15.33
C ALA A 426 -15.50 -16.03 -14.50
N CYS A 427 -14.69 -15.18 -15.13
CA CYS A 427 -13.76 -14.28 -14.44
C CYS A 427 -14.49 -13.28 -13.53
N GLN A 428 -15.64 -12.74 -13.94
CA GLN A 428 -16.47 -11.88 -13.09
C GLN A 428 -16.90 -12.63 -11.81
N ALA A 429 -17.39 -13.87 -11.94
CA ALA A 429 -17.79 -14.68 -10.80
C ALA A 429 -16.62 -14.97 -9.83
N VAL A 430 -15.40 -15.16 -10.37
CA VAL A 430 -14.18 -15.32 -9.56
C VAL A 430 -13.85 -14.03 -8.81
N LEU A 431 -13.90 -12.86 -9.46
CA LEU A 431 -13.59 -11.57 -8.83
C LEU A 431 -14.60 -11.12 -7.77
N THR A 432 -15.78 -11.73 -7.71
CA THR A 432 -16.80 -11.47 -6.68
C THR A 432 -16.87 -12.57 -5.62
N SER A 433 -16.03 -13.60 -5.73
CA SER A 433 -16.00 -14.72 -4.80
C SER A 433 -15.35 -14.35 -3.47
N PRO A 434 -15.84 -14.87 -2.33
CA PRO A 434 -15.15 -14.73 -1.05
C PRO A 434 -13.69 -15.20 -1.09
N PHE A 435 -13.36 -16.22 -1.89
CA PHE A 435 -11.98 -16.70 -2.02
C PHE A 435 -11.05 -15.71 -2.75
N PHE A 436 -11.61 -14.79 -3.54
CA PHE A 436 -10.87 -13.69 -4.14
C PHE A 436 -10.83 -12.46 -3.22
N LEU A 437 -11.97 -12.11 -2.62
CA LEU A 437 -12.11 -10.91 -1.80
C LEU A 437 -11.42 -11.05 -0.44
N PHE A 438 -11.31 -12.26 0.09
CA PHE A 438 -10.69 -12.55 1.37
C PHE A 438 -9.41 -13.37 1.25
N ARG A 439 -8.50 -13.12 2.19
CA ARG A 439 -7.35 -13.95 2.47
C ARG A 439 -7.67 -14.79 3.70
N GLY A 440 -8.06 -16.04 3.44
CA GLY A 440 -8.23 -17.06 4.46
C GLY A 440 -7.17 -18.14 4.29
N GLU A 441 -6.72 -18.69 5.42
CA GLU A 441 -5.81 -19.82 5.46
C GLU A 441 -6.60 -21.02 5.96
N VAL A 442 -6.65 -22.11 5.19
CA VAL A 442 -7.41 -23.30 5.59
C VAL A 442 -6.53 -24.13 6.52
N GLN A 443 -7.11 -24.60 7.63
CA GLN A 443 -6.44 -25.51 8.56
C GLN A 443 -7.33 -26.69 8.94
N PRO A 444 -6.76 -27.82 9.41
CA PRO A 444 -7.52 -29.01 9.77
C PRO A 444 -8.52 -28.79 10.90
N ASP A 445 -8.10 -28.14 11.99
CA ASP A 445 -8.93 -27.92 13.18
C ASP A 445 -9.06 -26.41 13.49
N PRO A 446 -9.95 -25.69 12.78
CA PRO A 446 -10.04 -24.25 12.90
C PRO A 446 -10.52 -23.74 14.26
N ASP A 447 -11.22 -24.57 15.03
CA ASP A 447 -11.90 -24.19 16.28
C ASP A 447 -11.12 -24.60 17.55
N ASP A 448 -9.98 -25.29 17.42
CA ASP A 448 -9.14 -25.73 18.56
C ASP A 448 -8.06 -24.68 18.88
N PRO A 449 -8.17 -23.92 19.99
CA PRO A 449 -7.24 -22.85 20.33
C PRO A 449 -5.87 -23.35 20.81
N ASP A 450 -5.74 -24.63 21.15
CA ASP A 450 -4.50 -25.25 21.60
C ASP A 450 -3.75 -25.93 20.43
N ALA A 451 -4.45 -26.22 19.34
CA ALA A 451 -3.86 -26.80 18.14
C ALA A 451 -3.11 -25.73 17.32
N THR A 452 -1.80 -25.95 17.15
CA THR A 452 -0.92 -25.12 16.31
C THR A 452 -0.54 -25.85 15.03
N TYR A 453 -0.77 -25.20 13.89
CA TYR A 453 -0.47 -25.73 12.57
C TYR A 453 0.51 -24.85 11.81
N ARG A 454 1.44 -25.50 11.11
CA ARG A 454 2.28 -24.84 10.12
C ARG A 454 1.43 -24.54 8.89
N ILE A 455 1.43 -23.28 8.43
CA ILE A 455 0.65 -22.91 7.24
C ILE A 455 1.18 -23.63 6.00
N ASP A 456 0.33 -23.87 5.01
CA ASP A 456 0.79 -24.45 3.75
C ASP A 456 1.65 -23.45 2.92
N GLU A 457 2.26 -23.92 1.83
CA GLU A 457 3.18 -23.12 1.02
C GLU A 457 2.47 -22.04 0.19
N TYR A 458 1.17 -22.23 -0.14
CA TYR A 458 0.35 -21.21 -0.80
C TYR A 458 -0.02 -20.09 0.16
N ALA A 459 -0.42 -20.43 1.38
CA ALA A 459 -0.65 -19.48 2.46
C ALA A 459 0.62 -18.68 2.75
N LEU A 460 1.79 -19.33 2.83
CA LEU A 460 3.06 -18.62 3.01
C LEU A 460 3.39 -17.69 1.83
N ALA A 461 3.21 -18.12 0.58
CA ALA A 461 3.39 -17.27 -0.59
C ALA A 461 2.46 -16.05 -0.57
N SER A 462 1.20 -16.26 -0.17
CA SER A 462 0.21 -15.21 0.00
C SER A 462 0.62 -14.23 1.11
N ARG A 463 1.04 -14.71 2.29
CA ARG A 463 1.54 -13.84 3.36
C ARG A 463 2.73 -12.99 2.89
N LEU A 464 3.71 -13.60 2.22
CA LEU A 464 4.90 -12.89 1.71
C LEU A 464 4.54 -11.78 0.70
N SER A 465 3.73 -12.14 -0.31
CA SER A 465 3.37 -11.22 -1.39
C SER A 465 2.57 -10.03 -0.92
N TYR A 466 1.57 -10.22 -0.05
CA TYR A 466 0.81 -9.09 0.48
C TYR A 466 1.57 -8.29 1.52
N PHE A 467 2.47 -8.93 2.27
CA PHE A 467 3.37 -8.21 3.18
C PHE A 467 4.31 -7.27 2.40
N ILE A 468 5.03 -7.78 1.40
CA ILE A 468 6.11 -7.01 0.74
C ILE A 468 5.58 -6.16 -0.43
N TRP A 469 4.59 -6.66 -1.17
CA TRP A 469 4.09 -6.04 -2.40
C TRP A 469 2.64 -5.54 -2.33
N SER A 470 1.91 -5.84 -1.25
CA SER A 470 0.47 -5.56 -1.13
C SER A 470 -0.32 -6.03 -2.37
N SER A 471 0.04 -7.19 -2.90
CA SER A 471 -0.55 -7.81 -4.09
C SER A 471 -0.39 -9.33 -4.00
N MET A 472 -1.01 -10.06 -4.95
CA MET A 472 -0.89 -11.51 -5.04
C MET A 472 0.55 -11.99 -5.36
N PRO A 473 0.86 -13.29 -5.09
CA PRO A 473 2.13 -13.89 -5.49
C PRO A 473 2.39 -13.77 -7.00
N ASP A 474 3.67 -13.69 -7.38
CA ASP A 474 4.07 -13.82 -8.77
C ASP A 474 4.21 -15.29 -9.19
N ASP A 475 4.51 -15.51 -10.47
CA ASP A 475 4.57 -16.85 -11.04
C ASP A 475 5.69 -17.70 -10.38
N GLU A 476 6.80 -17.08 -9.95
CA GLU A 476 7.89 -17.76 -9.24
C GLU A 476 7.48 -18.23 -7.84
N LEU A 477 6.79 -17.39 -7.06
CA LEU A 477 6.23 -17.80 -5.77
C LEU A 477 5.15 -18.87 -5.92
N PHE A 478 4.27 -18.76 -6.92
CA PHE A 478 3.27 -19.80 -7.18
C PHE A 478 3.91 -21.14 -7.57
N LEU A 479 5.01 -21.12 -8.34
CA LEU A 479 5.76 -22.32 -8.67
C LEU A 479 6.34 -22.97 -7.41
N HIS A 480 7.00 -22.18 -6.55
CA HIS A 480 7.53 -22.66 -5.28
C HIS A 480 6.44 -23.22 -4.35
N ALA A 481 5.28 -22.55 -4.27
CA ALA A 481 4.15 -23.02 -3.49
C ALA A 481 3.60 -24.36 -4.03
N THR A 482 3.49 -24.49 -5.35
CA THR A 482 3.00 -25.72 -6.01
C THR A 482 3.95 -26.89 -5.82
N GLN A 483 5.26 -26.64 -5.83
CA GLN A 483 6.30 -27.66 -5.68
C GLN A 483 6.67 -27.92 -4.22
N SER A 484 6.08 -27.20 -3.26
CA SER A 484 6.44 -27.24 -1.84
C SER A 484 7.92 -26.97 -1.57
N THR A 485 8.49 -25.97 -2.26
CA THR A 485 9.90 -25.58 -2.16
C THR A 485 10.12 -24.15 -1.67
N LEU A 486 9.05 -23.39 -1.35
CA LEU A 486 9.17 -21.99 -0.93
C LEU A 486 9.98 -21.85 0.34
N ARG A 487 9.69 -22.67 1.36
CA ARG A 487 10.44 -22.61 2.64
C ARG A 487 11.92 -22.90 2.51
N LYS A 488 12.29 -23.82 1.60
CA LYS A 488 13.70 -24.14 1.31
C LYS A 488 14.43 -22.95 0.66
N ASN A 489 13.68 -22.08 -0.02
CA ASN A 489 14.19 -20.92 -0.75
C ASN A 489 13.71 -19.59 -0.13
N LEU A 490 13.30 -19.60 1.14
CA LEU A 490 12.56 -18.48 1.73
C LEU A 490 13.39 -17.18 1.76
N LYS A 491 14.65 -17.28 2.21
CA LYS A 491 15.56 -16.12 2.28
C LYS A 491 15.83 -15.53 0.89
N SER A 492 16.10 -16.37 -0.11
CA SER A 492 16.38 -15.89 -1.48
C SER A 492 15.14 -15.23 -2.09
N GLN A 493 13.95 -15.81 -1.89
CA GLN A 493 12.70 -15.22 -2.36
C GLN A 493 12.40 -13.87 -1.68
N VAL A 494 12.54 -13.75 -0.36
CA VAL A 494 12.36 -12.47 0.34
C VAL A 494 13.32 -11.40 -0.19
N LEU A 495 14.60 -11.72 -0.34
CA LEU A 495 15.59 -10.76 -0.85
C LEU A 495 15.34 -10.37 -2.32
N ARG A 496 14.87 -11.31 -3.15
CA ARG A 496 14.43 -11.02 -4.52
C ARG A 496 13.25 -10.04 -4.51
N MET A 497 12.25 -10.32 -3.68
CA MET A 497 11.05 -9.50 -3.59
C MET A 497 11.32 -8.08 -3.09
N LEU A 498 12.24 -7.91 -2.14
CA LEU A 498 12.64 -6.59 -1.65
C LEU A 498 13.36 -5.73 -2.71
N LYS A 499 14.02 -6.35 -3.69
CA LYS A 499 14.66 -5.65 -4.82
C LYS A 499 13.69 -5.32 -5.95
N ASP A 500 12.54 -5.99 -6.00
CA ASP A 500 11.52 -5.77 -7.02
C ASP A 500 10.88 -4.37 -6.86
N PRO A 501 10.57 -3.65 -7.96
CA PRO A 501 9.88 -2.35 -7.91
C PRO A 501 8.57 -2.36 -7.09
N LYS A 502 7.88 -3.51 -7.01
CA LYS A 502 6.67 -3.67 -6.19
C LYS A 502 6.93 -3.49 -4.69
N ALA A 503 8.16 -3.66 -4.21
CA ALA A 503 8.52 -3.41 -2.81
C ALA A 503 8.32 -1.95 -2.38
N LYS A 504 8.14 -1.02 -3.33
CA LYS A 504 7.66 0.35 -3.06
C LYS A 504 6.33 0.37 -2.28
N ALA A 505 5.56 -0.71 -2.31
CA ALA A 505 4.38 -0.89 -1.46
C ALA A 505 4.71 -0.75 0.03
N LEU A 506 5.88 -1.21 0.51
CA LEU A 506 6.30 -1.01 1.91
C LEU A 506 6.50 0.49 2.23
N THR A 507 6.94 1.29 1.28
CA THR A 507 7.01 2.75 1.48
C THR A 507 5.63 3.38 1.48
N ASN A 508 4.81 3.09 0.48
CA ASN A 508 3.52 3.76 0.29
C ASN A 508 2.47 3.33 1.32
N ASN A 509 2.52 2.07 1.75
CA ASN A 509 1.49 1.45 2.59
C ASN A 509 1.96 1.24 4.02
N PHE A 510 3.14 0.67 4.23
CA PHE A 510 3.65 0.47 5.59
C PHE A 510 4.16 1.80 6.17
N ALA A 511 5.22 2.39 5.61
CA ALA A 511 5.77 3.65 6.14
C ALA A 511 4.78 4.82 6.02
N GLY A 512 3.96 4.83 4.97
CA GLY A 512 2.92 5.84 4.77
C GLY A 512 1.89 5.88 5.90
N GLN A 513 1.61 4.73 6.53
CA GLN A 513 0.66 4.61 7.64
C GLN A 513 1.36 4.67 9.00
N TRP A 514 2.43 3.89 9.19
CA TRP A 514 3.23 3.90 10.42
C TRP A 514 3.72 5.32 10.75
N LEU A 515 4.25 6.05 9.79
CA LEU A 515 4.74 7.42 10.03
C LEU A 515 3.67 8.48 9.74
N GLN A 516 2.41 8.09 9.52
CA GLN A 516 1.28 8.98 9.26
C GLN A 516 1.49 9.95 8.07
N LEU A 517 2.33 9.56 7.10
CA LEU A 517 2.63 10.41 5.94
C LEU A 517 1.42 10.63 5.04
N ARG A 518 0.43 9.72 5.08
CA ARG A 518 -0.82 9.85 4.32
C ARG A 518 -1.71 11.01 4.82
N ASP A 519 -1.45 11.53 6.02
CA ASP A 519 -2.20 12.65 6.62
C ASP A 519 -1.61 14.02 6.26
N VAL A 520 -0.40 14.07 5.70
CA VAL A 520 0.25 15.33 5.28
C VAL A 520 -0.63 16.19 4.34
N PRO A 521 -1.39 15.63 3.38
CA PRO A 521 -2.29 16.43 2.55
C PRO A 521 -3.52 16.97 3.30
N THR A 522 -3.93 16.36 4.42
CA THR A 522 -5.17 16.67 5.15
C THR A 522 -4.98 17.75 6.22
N VAL A 523 -3.75 17.91 6.73
CA VAL A 523 -3.43 18.97 7.70
C VAL A 523 -3.44 20.34 7.05
N ASP A 524 -4.02 21.34 7.72
CA ASP A 524 -4.16 22.70 7.18
C ASP A 524 -3.60 23.76 8.16
N PRO A 525 -2.28 24.03 8.12
CA PRO A 525 -1.68 25.09 8.92
C PRO A 525 -2.24 26.47 8.55
N ASP A 526 -2.48 27.32 9.56
CA ASP A 526 -3.04 28.66 9.39
C ASP A 526 -2.08 29.53 8.55
N PRO A 527 -2.52 29.99 7.36
CA PRO A 527 -1.70 30.83 6.51
C PRO A 527 -1.28 32.15 7.15
N LYS A 528 -2.01 32.64 8.18
CA LYS A 528 -1.61 33.84 8.92
C LYS A 528 -0.39 33.61 9.79
N THR A 529 -0.26 32.42 10.36
CA THR A 529 0.88 32.05 11.22
C THR A 529 2.09 31.62 10.39
N TYR A 530 1.86 30.74 9.41
CA TYR A 530 2.94 29.99 8.74
C TYR A 530 3.16 30.38 7.28
N GLY A 531 2.39 31.34 6.76
CA GLY A 531 2.35 31.60 5.33
C GLY A 531 1.68 30.46 4.55
N LYS A 532 1.71 30.55 3.22
CA LYS A 532 0.99 29.59 2.36
C LYS A 532 1.76 28.28 2.19
N LEU A 533 1.36 27.24 2.94
CA LEU A 533 1.78 25.86 2.71
C LEU A 533 0.92 25.22 1.60
N ASP A 534 1.34 25.38 0.34
CA ASP A 534 0.59 24.85 -0.80
C ASP A 534 0.69 23.31 -0.94
N PHE A 535 -0.22 22.73 -1.74
CA PHE A 535 -0.29 21.30 -1.99
C PHE A 535 1.04 20.70 -2.50
N HIS A 536 1.77 21.42 -3.35
CA HIS A 536 3.02 20.93 -3.92
C HIS A 536 4.17 20.91 -2.91
N LEU A 537 4.21 21.85 -1.96
CA LEU A 537 5.17 21.83 -0.86
C LEU A 537 4.84 20.70 0.13
N LYS A 538 3.56 20.51 0.49
CA LYS A 538 3.12 19.33 1.29
C LYS A 538 3.51 18.01 0.62
N SER A 539 3.25 17.89 -0.68
CA SER A 539 3.67 16.73 -1.48
C SER A 539 5.20 16.55 -1.50
N SER A 540 5.97 17.65 -1.54
CA SER A 540 7.43 17.58 -1.50
C SER A 540 7.94 17.09 -0.13
N MET A 541 7.36 17.59 0.97
CA MET A 541 7.67 17.14 2.34
C MET A 541 7.33 15.66 2.54
N GLN A 542 6.16 15.22 2.07
CA GLN A 542 5.76 13.81 2.13
C GLN A 542 6.76 12.93 1.34
N ARG A 543 7.13 13.37 0.14
CA ARG A 543 8.04 12.64 -0.74
C ARG A 543 9.46 12.55 -0.18
N GLU A 544 9.95 13.58 0.53
CA GLU A 544 11.25 13.55 1.23
C GLU A 544 11.35 12.34 2.16
N THR A 545 10.37 12.19 3.06
CA THR A 545 10.36 11.08 4.04
C THR A 545 10.19 9.73 3.37
N GLN A 546 9.31 9.64 2.37
CA GLN A 546 9.18 8.42 1.56
C GLN A 546 10.50 8.05 0.86
N MET A 547 11.24 9.01 0.32
CA MET A 547 12.50 8.75 -0.37
C MET A 547 13.61 8.32 0.60
N LEU A 548 13.65 8.86 1.82
CA LEU A 548 14.56 8.37 2.85
C LEU A 548 14.26 6.90 3.19
N PHE A 549 12.99 6.56 3.43
CA PHE A 549 12.59 5.18 3.70
C PHE A 549 12.87 4.25 2.51
N GLU A 550 12.55 4.67 1.27
CA GLU A 550 12.87 3.93 0.05
C GLU A 550 14.37 3.67 -0.08
N HIS A 551 15.21 4.64 0.29
CA HIS A 551 16.65 4.49 0.24
C HIS A 551 17.16 3.48 1.26
N VAL A 552 16.69 3.55 2.51
CA VAL A 552 17.02 2.57 3.56
C VAL A 552 16.63 1.16 3.14
N LEU A 553 15.44 1.00 2.55
CA LEU A 553 14.95 -0.29 2.05
C LEU A 553 15.80 -0.81 0.87
N LYS A 554 16.06 0.02 -0.14
CA LYS A 554 16.73 -0.41 -1.39
C LYS A 554 18.21 -0.70 -1.20
N GLU A 555 18.89 0.12 -0.41
CA GLU A 555 20.32 -0.04 -0.11
C GLU A 555 20.58 -0.97 1.08
N ASP A 556 19.53 -1.53 1.68
CA ASP A 556 19.59 -2.43 2.83
C ASP A 556 20.38 -1.83 4.01
N LEU A 557 20.12 -0.54 4.29
CA LEU A 557 20.79 0.19 5.37
C LEU A 557 20.22 -0.20 6.74
N PRO A 558 20.96 0.06 7.83
CA PRO A 558 20.43 -0.07 9.18
C PRO A 558 19.15 0.75 9.35
N ILE A 559 18.11 0.21 9.98
CA ILE A 559 16.84 0.95 10.16
C ILE A 559 17.00 2.20 11.05
N THR A 560 18.07 2.26 11.85
CA THR A 560 18.45 3.45 12.63
C THR A 560 18.79 4.64 11.75
N GLU A 561 19.11 4.42 10.47
CA GLU A 561 19.37 5.46 9.47
C GLU A 561 18.18 6.40 9.28
N LEU A 562 16.95 5.92 9.53
CA LEU A 562 15.76 6.77 9.56
C LEU A 562 15.87 7.93 10.56
N ILE A 563 16.64 7.75 11.64
CA ILE A 563 16.89 8.76 12.67
C ILE A 563 18.23 9.45 12.44
N SER A 564 19.28 8.72 12.04
CA SER A 564 20.66 9.23 11.97
C SER A 564 21.05 9.89 10.65
N ALA A 565 20.27 9.75 9.58
CA ALA A 565 20.70 10.17 8.24
C ALA A 565 21.21 11.62 8.21
N GLU A 566 22.45 11.77 7.73
CA GLU A 566 23.12 13.06 7.53
C GLU A 566 22.93 13.60 6.11
N TYR A 567 21.92 13.08 5.41
CA TYR A 567 21.49 13.50 4.09
C TYR A 567 19.96 13.51 4.03
N SER A 568 19.41 14.22 3.05
CA SER A 568 17.99 14.14 2.71
C SER A 568 17.80 14.15 1.18
N PHE A 569 16.56 13.93 0.74
CA PHE A 569 16.15 13.99 -0.65
C PHE A 569 15.34 15.26 -0.86
N LEU A 570 15.91 16.24 -1.56
CA LEU A 570 15.30 17.57 -1.72
C LEU A 570 15.15 17.93 -3.20
N ASN A 571 14.04 18.58 -3.53
CA ASN A 571 13.90 19.36 -4.77
C ASN A 571 14.11 20.86 -4.48
N LYS A 572 14.20 21.71 -5.51
CA LYS A 572 14.44 23.16 -5.32
C LYS A 572 13.42 23.82 -4.39
N ARG A 573 12.15 23.40 -4.46
CA ARG A 573 11.06 23.98 -3.66
C ARG A 573 11.27 23.72 -2.17
N LEU A 574 11.51 22.46 -1.81
CA LEU A 574 11.72 22.05 -0.42
C LEU A 574 13.05 22.55 0.13
N ALA A 575 14.11 22.54 -0.68
CA ALA A 575 15.39 23.10 -0.29
C ALA A 575 15.29 24.58 0.09
N ARG A 576 14.58 25.38 -0.72
CA ARG A 576 14.27 26.79 -0.41
C ARG A 576 13.47 26.93 0.88
N HIS A 577 12.47 26.06 1.11
CA HIS A 577 11.69 26.04 2.35
C HIS A 577 12.57 25.78 3.58
N TYR A 578 13.61 24.96 3.42
CA TYR A 578 14.55 24.63 4.50
C TYR A 578 15.73 25.58 4.62
N GLY A 579 15.89 26.57 3.73
CA GLY A 579 17.08 27.42 3.69
C GLY A 579 18.36 26.70 3.24
N ILE A 580 18.23 25.61 2.47
CA ILE A 580 19.36 24.83 1.94
C ILE A 580 19.64 25.28 0.50
N GLU A 581 20.86 25.77 0.27
CA GLU A 581 21.31 26.26 -1.04
C GLU A 581 21.80 25.13 -1.97
N GLY A 582 22.05 25.45 -3.24
CA GLY A 582 22.68 24.53 -4.19
C GLY A 582 21.74 23.55 -4.92
N VAL A 583 20.49 23.38 -4.48
CA VAL A 583 19.53 22.45 -5.11
C VAL A 583 18.79 23.11 -6.28
N LYS A 584 18.87 22.49 -7.48
CA LYS A 584 18.28 23.02 -8.72
C LYS A 584 17.23 22.07 -9.30
N GLY A 585 16.22 22.63 -9.99
CA GLY A 585 15.20 21.86 -10.70
C GLY A 585 14.09 21.27 -9.81
N ASN A 586 13.11 20.63 -10.46
CA ASN A 586 11.92 20.07 -9.80
C ASN A 586 12.12 18.63 -9.31
N GLY A 587 13.17 17.94 -9.78
CA GLY A 587 13.51 16.58 -9.36
C GLY A 587 14.19 16.54 -7.99
N PHE A 588 13.98 15.44 -7.28
CA PHE A 588 14.62 15.17 -5.99
C PHE A 588 16.08 14.74 -6.17
N GLN A 589 16.96 15.29 -5.35
CA GLN A 589 18.39 14.97 -5.31
C GLN A 589 18.76 14.55 -3.88
N LYS A 590 19.69 13.61 -3.73
CA LYS A 590 20.30 13.29 -2.43
C LYS A 590 21.29 14.41 -2.08
N ILE A 591 21.08 15.07 -0.95
CA ILE A 591 21.82 16.27 -0.52
C ILE A 591 22.39 16.02 0.87
N SER A 592 23.65 16.39 1.08
CA SER A 592 24.27 16.39 2.41
C SER A 592 23.60 17.42 3.32
N LEU A 593 23.34 17.03 4.57
CA LEU A 593 22.83 17.92 5.63
C LEU A 593 23.95 18.42 6.55
N GLU A 594 25.22 18.19 6.19
CA GLU A 594 26.36 18.75 6.90
C GLU A 594 26.28 20.28 6.97
N GLY A 595 26.61 20.85 8.12
CA GLY A 595 26.47 22.28 8.38
C GLY A 595 25.02 22.76 8.61
N THR A 596 24.01 21.89 8.48
CA THR A 596 22.62 22.20 8.78
C THR A 596 22.20 21.66 10.16
N ARG A 597 21.05 22.13 10.66
CA ARG A 597 20.37 21.59 11.86
C ARG A 597 19.50 20.38 11.58
N ARG A 598 19.47 19.84 10.35
CA ARG A 598 18.60 18.70 10.01
C ARG A 598 19.38 17.39 10.08
N ARG A 599 18.70 16.35 10.56
CA ARG A 599 19.17 14.96 10.68
C ARG A 599 17.97 14.03 10.73
N GLY A 600 17.91 13.05 9.85
CA GLY A 600 16.86 12.03 9.80
C GLY A 600 15.42 12.55 9.73
N MET A 601 14.48 11.61 9.73
CA MET A 601 13.05 11.89 9.48
C MET A 601 12.37 12.74 10.55
N LEU A 602 12.90 12.74 11.79
CA LEU A 602 12.33 13.54 12.89
C LEU A 602 12.48 15.04 12.66
N THR A 603 13.37 15.45 11.75
CA THR A 603 13.54 16.85 11.33
C THR A 603 12.89 17.17 9.97
N HIS A 604 12.16 16.21 9.37
CA HIS A 604 11.45 16.44 8.10
C HIS A 604 10.15 17.22 8.33
N GLY A 605 9.83 18.10 7.39
CA GLY A 605 8.63 18.94 7.40
C GLY A 605 7.34 18.13 7.46
N SER A 606 7.30 16.91 6.88
CA SER A 606 6.10 16.06 6.95
C SER A 606 5.77 15.68 8.39
N ILE A 607 6.76 15.23 9.16
CA ILE A 607 6.58 14.79 10.56
C ILE A 607 6.30 16.01 11.45
N LEU A 608 7.04 17.09 11.27
CA LEU A 608 6.87 18.32 12.04
C LEU A 608 5.50 18.96 11.83
N THR A 609 4.92 18.83 10.62
CA THR A 609 3.61 19.37 10.30
C THR A 609 2.46 18.54 10.88
N ILE A 610 2.47 17.21 10.68
CA ILE A 610 1.38 16.35 11.19
C ILE A 610 1.32 16.31 12.72
N THR A 611 2.43 16.62 13.39
CA THR A 611 2.53 16.65 14.86
C THR A 611 2.33 18.05 15.46
N SER A 612 1.83 19.02 14.69
CA SER A 612 1.60 20.40 15.14
C SER A 612 0.11 20.78 15.09
N ASN A 613 -0.23 21.93 15.68
CA ASN A 613 -1.56 22.53 15.55
C ASN A 613 -1.58 23.53 14.38
N PRO A 614 -2.77 23.87 13.84
CA PRO A 614 -2.88 24.84 12.75
C PRO A 614 -2.21 26.18 13.04
N THR A 615 -2.23 26.65 14.28
CA THR A 615 -1.77 28.00 14.66
C THR A 615 -0.47 28.02 15.46
N ARG A 616 0.06 26.87 15.89
CA ARG A 616 1.28 26.76 16.71
C ARG A 616 1.89 25.37 16.74
N THR A 617 3.11 25.25 17.26
CA THR A 617 3.74 23.95 17.57
C THR A 617 3.00 23.24 18.72
N SER A 618 3.20 21.92 18.82
CA SER A 618 2.64 21.10 19.89
C SER A 618 3.65 20.06 20.39
N PRO A 619 4.42 20.37 21.45
CA PRO A 619 5.29 19.41 22.12
C PRO A 619 4.54 18.14 22.57
N VAL A 620 3.28 18.29 22.99
CA VAL A 620 2.44 17.16 23.42
C VAL A 620 2.17 16.21 22.26
N LYS A 621 1.71 16.72 21.10
CA LYS A 621 1.45 15.89 19.91
C LYS A 621 2.73 15.28 19.34
N ARG A 622 3.83 16.03 19.29
CA ARG A 622 5.15 15.54 18.88
C ARG A 622 5.66 14.43 19.79
N GLY A 623 5.60 14.65 21.10
CA GLY A 623 6.03 13.68 22.10
C GLY A 623 5.19 12.41 22.08
N LYS A 624 3.86 12.54 21.98
CA LYS A 624 2.95 11.41 21.77
C LYS A 624 3.34 10.61 20.53
N TRP A 625 3.53 11.29 19.40
CA TRP A 625 3.92 10.64 18.15
C TRP A 625 5.26 9.90 18.27
N ILE A 626 6.26 10.45 18.97
CA ILE A 626 7.54 9.78 19.23
C ILE A 626 7.34 8.54 20.12
N LEU A 627 6.54 8.62 21.18
CA LEU A 627 6.24 7.49 22.04
C LEU A 627 5.56 6.35 21.27
N GLU A 628 4.59 6.69 20.43
CA GLU A 628 3.81 5.74 19.63
C GLU A 628 4.62 5.11 18.50
N ASN A 629 5.27 5.95 17.69
CA ASN A 629 5.83 5.52 16.40
C ASN A 629 7.33 5.26 16.43
N ILE A 630 8.04 5.71 17.48
CA ILE A 630 9.49 5.52 17.62
C ILE A 630 9.82 4.64 18.81
N LEU A 631 9.16 4.81 19.97
CA LEU A 631 9.55 4.10 21.20
C LEU A 631 8.64 2.91 21.57
N GLY A 632 7.47 2.78 20.94
CA GLY A 632 6.53 1.69 21.23
C GLY A 632 5.99 1.71 22.67
N THR A 633 5.84 2.91 23.24
CA THR A 633 5.39 3.12 24.61
C THR A 633 4.28 4.20 24.66
N PRO A 634 3.15 3.97 23.95
CA PRO A 634 2.08 4.95 23.84
C PRO A 634 1.61 5.42 25.22
N PRO A 635 1.39 6.75 25.39
CA PRO A 635 0.82 7.27 26.62
C PRO A 635 -0.62 6.75 26.80
N PRO A 636 -1.16 6.71 28.03
CA PRO A 636 -2.57 6.42 28.25
C PRO A 636 -3.45 7.52 27.65
N ASP A 637 -4.72 7.20 27.41
CA ASP A 637 -5.69 8.16 26.91
C ASP A 637 -5.86 9.35 27.86
N PRO A 638 -6.13 10.55 27.32
CA PRO A 638 -6.32 11.74 28.15
C PRO A 638 -7.55 11.59 29.05
N PRO A 639 -7.51 12.12 30.30
CA PRO A 639 -8.69 12.13 31.17
C PRO A 639 -9.88 12.85 30.50
N PRO A 640 -11.13 12.42 30.76
CA PRO A 640 -12.31 13.10 30.23
C PRO A 640 -12.40 14.57 30.70
N GLY A 641 -12.79 15.47 29.80
CA GLY A 641 -13.14 16.86 30.14
C GLY A 641 -11.97 17.82 30.38
N VAL A 642 -10.75 17.49 29.95
CA VAL A 642 -9.60 18.40 30.05
C VAL A 642 -9.59 19.39 28.88
N ASP A 643 -9.58 20.69 29.17
CA ASP A 643 -9.50 21.77 28.18
C ASP A 643 -8.14 21.78 27.46
N GLU A 644 -8.15 22.05 26.15
CA GLU A 644 -6.92 22.27 25.39
C GLU A 644 -6.17 23.52 25.87
N LEU A 645 -4.83 23.50 25.76
CA LEU A 645 -3.94 24.63 26.10
C LEU A 645 -4.39 25.98 25.48
N ASP A 646 -4.97 25.96 24.27
CA ASP A 646 -5.42 27.16 23.55
C ASP A 646 -6.77 27.72 24.06
N GLY A 647 -7.59 26.89 24.70
CA GLY A 647 -8.84 27.31 25.33
C GLY A 647 -8.65 28.00 26.67
N ASN A 648 -7.49 27.82 27.31
CA ASN A 648 -7.25 28.25 28.67
C ASN A 648 -6.61 29.65 28.75
N LYS A 649 -7.46 30.69 28.77
CA LYS A 649 -7.05 32.11 28.89
C LYS A 649 -6.28 32.45 30.18
N LYS A 650 -6.18 31.53 31.15
CA LYS A 650 -5.44 31.75 32.41
C LYS A 650 -3.94 31.53 32.27
N LEU A 651 -3.50 30.72 31.29
CA LEU A 651 -2.09 30.42 31.07
C LEU A 651 -1.37 31.60 30.41
N LYS A 652 -0.20 31.99 30.92
CA LYS A 652 0.57 33.15 30.41
C LYS A 652 1.99 32.77 30.02
N GLY A 653 2.60 33.55 29.12
CA GLY A 653 3.98 33.36 28.69
C GLY A 653 4.12 32.51 27.42
N ASN A 654 5.36 32.17 27.08
CA ASN A 654 5.68 31.37 25.89
C ASN A 654 5.14 29.93 26.02
N LEU A 655 5.23 29.13 24.95
CA LEU A 655 4.66 27.78 24.95
C LEU A 655 5.17 26.90 26.10
N ARG A 656 6.47 26.96 26.40
CA ARG A 656 7.08 26.17 27.48
C ARG A 656 6.51 26.56 28.84
N GLN A 657 6.42 27.86 29.13
CA GLN A 657 5.87 28.37 30.39
C GLN A 657 4.39 27.99 30.56
N ARG A 658 3.60 28.05 29.49
CA ARG A 658 2.19 27.63 29.50
C ARG A 658 2.05 26.12 29.76
N LEU A 659 2.91 25.31 29.15
CA LEU A 659 2.94 23.87 29.37
C LEU A 659 3.35 23.53 30.82
N GLU A 660 4.36 24.19 31.36
CA GLU A 660 4.77 24.03 32.76
C GLU A 660 3.66 24.42 33.75
N GLN A 661 2.92 25.50 33.49
CA GLN A 661 1.73 25.86 34.27
C GLN A 661 0.64 24.78 34.17
N HIS A 662 0.38 24.25 32.97
CA HIS A 662 -0.62 23.18 32.77
C HIS A 662 -0.26 21.90 33.53
N ARG A 663 1.03 21.54 33.58
CA ARG A 663 1.55 20.37 34.30
C ARG A 663 1.50 20.48 35.82
N GLN A 664 1.14 21.64 36.39
CA GLN A 664 0.97 21.77 37.84
C GLN A 664 -0.22 20.94 38.34
N ASP A 665 -1.18 20.63 37.46
CA ASP A 665 -2.27 19.70 37.78
C ASP A 665 -1.70 18.28 38.00
N PRO A 666 -1.90 17.67 39.19
CA PRO A 666 -1.47 16.31 39.47
C PRO A 666 -1.96 15.28 38.43
N ASN A 667 -3.16 15.45 37.89
CA ASN A 667 -3.77 14.54 36.91
C ASN A 667 -3.07 14.61 35.54
N CYS A 668 -2.48 15.75 35.20
CA CYS A 668 -1.79 15.96 33.93
C CYS A 668 -0.29 15.64 34.04
N SER A 669 0.30 15.83 35.22
CA SER A 669 1.75 15.81 35.42
C SER A 669 2.45 14.50 35.03
N SER A 670 1.82 13.35 35.22
CA SER A 670 2.39 12.02 34.96
C SER A 670 2.54 11.74 33.46
N CYS A 671 1.49 11.94 32.67
CA CYS A 671 1.49 11.68 31.23
C CYS A 671 2.37 12.69 30.49
N HIS A 672 2.31 13.95 30.88
CA HIS A 672 3.13 15.02 30.30
C HIS A 672 4.63 14.85 30.60
N ALA A 673 5.01 14.22 31.72
CA ALA A 673 6.41 13.89 31.98
C ALA A 673 7.02 12.93 30.94
N LEU A 674 6.18 12.12 30.26
CA LEU A 674 6.61 11.22 29.19
C LEU A 674 6.72 11.94 27.85
N MET A 675 5.71 12.73 27.49
CA MET A 675 5.59 13.33 26.15
C MET A 675 6.37 14.63 26.00
N ASP A 676 6.22 15.55 26.95
CA ASP A 676 6.65 16.94 26.78
C ASP A 676 8.15 17.06 26.50
N PRO A 677 9.05 16.37 27.22
CA PRO A 677 10.48 16.44 26.90
C PRO A 677 10.76 16.03 25.45
N LEU A 678 10.16 14.92 24.99
CA LEU A 678 10.39 14.38 23.65
C LEU A 678 9.96 15.37 22.56
N GLY A 679 8.84 16.06 22.75
CA GLY A 679 8.35 17.06 21.82
C GLY A 679 9.13 18.38 21.89
N LEU A 680 9.48 18.82 23.10
CA LEU A 680 10.26 20.04 23.33
C LEU A 680 11.66 19.96 22.69
N ALA A 681 12.23 18.76 22.56
CA ALA A 681 13.49 18.54 21.87
C ALA A 681 13.51 19.18 20.47
N TYR A 682 12.37 19.19 19.77
CA TYR A 682 12.23 19.72 18.41
C TYR A 682 11.56 21.10 18.36
N GLU A 683 11.43 21.81 19.48
CA GLU A 683 10.64 23.05 19.55
C GLU A 683 11.21 24.19 18.69
N ASN A 684 12.52 24.18 18.42
CA ASN A 684 13.15 25.09 17.45
C ASN A 684 12.62 24.93 16.02
N PHE A 685 11.96 23.82 15.68
CA PHE A 685 11.24 23.68 14.42
C PHE A 685 9.78 24.12 14.59
N ASN A 686 9.33 25.09 13.80
CA ASN A 686 7.95 25.56 13.80
C ASN A 686 6.98 24.50 13.24
N GLY A 687 5.69 24.81 13.19
CA GLY A 687 4.65 23.86 12.75
C GLY A 687 4.71 23.45 11.28
N ILE A 688 5.55 24.07 10.45
CA ILE A 688 5.81 23.66 9.06
C ILE A 688 7.28 23.28 8.83
N GLY A 689 8.01 23.08 9.92
CA GLY A 689 9.38 22.59 9.93
C GLY A 689 10.47 23.61 9.62
N GLU A 690 10.20 24.91 9.67
CA GLU A 690 11.25 25.95 9.59
C GLU A 690 11.92 26.15 10.95
N TRP A 691 13.20 26.54 10.93
CA TRP A 691 13.96 26.81 12.15
C TRP A 691 13.64 28.19 12.74
N ARG A 692 13.61 28.27 14.08
CA ARG A 692 13.43 29.52 14.83
C ARG A 692 14.18 29.48 16.16
N GLU A 693 14.60 30.65 16.62
CA GLU A 693 15.28 30.82 17.92
C GLU A 693 14.37 31.41 19.00
N ASN A 694 13.27 32.04 18.62
CA ASN A 694 12.34 32.69 19.53
C ASN A 694 10.90 32.21 19.34
N ASP A 695 10.15 32.17 20.43
CA ASP A 695 8.72 31.91 20.52
C ASP A 695 8.06 33.06 21.28
N GLU A 696 7.10 33.75 20.66
CA GLU A 696 6.39 34.90 21.28
C GLU A 696 7.33 35.96 21.90
N GLY A 697 8.49 36.19 21.26
CA GLY A 697 9.50 37.16 21.69
C GLY A 697 10.46 36.68 22.79
N ALA A 698 10.38 35.42 23.20
CA ALA A 698 11.29 34.80 24.17
C ALA A 698 12.17 33.72 23.50
N PRO A 699 13.43 33.54 23.93
CA PRO A 699 14.28 32.45 23.46
C PRO A 699 13.65 31.08 23.70
N ILE A 700 13.78 30.17 22.72
CA ILE A 700 13.31 28.80 22.83
C ILE A 700 14.29 27.98 23.67
N ASP A 701 13.76 27.32 24.70
CA ASP A 701 14.47 26.28 25.44
C ASP A 701 13.95 24.91 24.99
N ALA A 702 14.78 24.18 24.24
CA ALA A 702 14.52 22.81 23.79
C ALA A 702 15.05 21.73 24.75
N SER A 703 15.61 22.12 25.89
CA SER A 703 16.18 21.16 26.84
C SER A 703 15.10 20.32 27.52
N GLY A 704 15.44 19.09 27.88
CA GLY A 704 14.51 18.18 28.55
C GLY A 704 15.23 17.07 29.31
N LYS A 705 14.46 16.40 30.18
CA LYS A 705 14.89 15.22 30.92
C LYS A 705 13.84 14.13 30.81
N LEU A 706 14.25 12.95 30.36
CA LEU A 706 13.39 11.78 30.26
C LEU A 706 13.12 11.19 31.65
N VAL A 707 12.00 10.47 31.78
CA VAL A 707 11.67 9.74 33.02
C VAL A 707 12.70 8.67 33.38
N SER A 708 13.44 8.16 32.40
CA SER A 708 14.56 7.23 32.59
C SER A 708 15.86 7.90 33.05
N GLY A 709 15.91 9.24 33.09
CA GLY A 709 16.97 10.03 33.70
C GLY A 709 17.88 10.78 32.72
N GLU A 710 17.91 10.40 31.45
CA GLU A 710 18.72 11.04 30.42
C GLU A 710 18.27 12.49 30.20
N SER A 711 19.24 13.40 30.04
CA SER A 711 18.99 14.83 29.82
C SER A 711 19.64 15.28 28.52
N PHE A 712 19.03 16.26 27.85
CA PHE A 712 19.52 16.84 26.59
C PHE A 712 19.22 18.33 26.55
N LYS A 713 19.98 19.07 25.74
CA LYS A 713 19.79 20.50 25.49
C LYS A 713 19.28 20.81 24.09
N THR A 714 19.51 19.91 23.12
CA THR A 714 19.14 20.11 21.71
C THR A 714 18.53 18.84 21.11
N HIS A 715 17.90 18.96 19.94
CA HIS A 715 17.37 17.80 19.22
C HIS A 715 18.48 16.83 18.81
N GLU A 716 19.70 17.31 18.49
CA GLU A 716 20.83 16.44 18.12
C GLU A 716 21.28 15.58 19.30
N GLU A 717 21.36 16.16 20.50
CA GLU A 717 21.64 15.41 21.73
C GLU A 717 20.52 14.39 22.02
N PHE A 718 19.26 14.77 21.81
CA PHE A 718 18.13 13.85 21.96
C PHE A 718 18.15 12.70 20.95
N GLN A 719 18.47 12.97 19.68
CA GLN A 719 18.65 11.93 18.66
C GLN A 719 19.78 10.96 19.03
N LYS A 720 20.87 11.46 19.63
CA LYS A 720 21.92 10.59 20.16
C LYS A 720 21.40 9.66 21.27
N ILE A 721 20.51 10.15 22.15
CA ILE A 721 19.85 9.31 23.15
C ILE A 721 18.99 8.23 22.48
N LEU A 722 18.23 8.58 21.43
CA LEU A 722 17.44 7.63 20.63
C LEU A 722 18.31 6.52 20.03
N LEU A 723 19.49 6.87 19.54
CA LEU A 723 20.43 5.93 18.89
C LEU A 723 21.30 5.14 19.87
N THR A 724 21.30 5.49 21.16
CA THR A 724 22.11 4.82 22.19
C THR A 724 21.23 4.20 23.27
N ALA A 725 20.78 4.99 24.24
CA ALA A 725 20.02 4.53 25.40
C ALA A 725 18.63 3.98 25.03
N LYS A 726 17.99 4.51 23.99
CA LYS A 726 16.64 4.09 23.55
C LYS A 726 16.63 3.30 22.25
N ARG A 727 17.79 2.83 21.80
CA ARG A 727 17.90 2.11 20.53
C ARG A 727 17.05 0.84 20.53
N ASP A 728 17.11 0.07 21.61
CA ASP A 728 16.36 -1.19 21.72
C ASP A 728 14.84 -0.95 21.73
N ASP A 729 14.36 0.17 22.31
CA ASP A 729 12.96 0.58 22.25
C ASP A 729 12.53 0.87 20.80
N PHE A 730 13.39 1.55 20.04
CA PHE A 730 13.17 1.78 18.61
C PHE A 730 13.13 0.50 17.78
N LEU A 731 14.09 -0.42 18.00
CA LEU A 731 14.09 -1.70 17.30
C LEU A 731 12.84 -2.52 17.63
N LYS A 732 12.38 -2.50 18.89
CA LYS A 732 11.15 -3.17 19.31
C LYS A 732 9.92 -2.55 18.63
N CYS A 733 9.77 -1.23 18.68
CA CYS A 733 8.66 -0.52 18.04
C CYS A 733 8.60 -0.80 16.53
N ALA A 734 9.73 -0.69 15.82
CA ALA A 734 9.79 -1.00 14.39
C ALA A 734 9.44 -2.47 14.11
N SER A 735 9.86 -3.40 14.97
CA SER A 735 9.53 -4.83 14.87
C SER A 735 8.05 -5.09 15.08
N GLU A 736 7.45 -4.43 16.05
CA GLU A 736 6.01 -4.52 16.37
C GLU A 736 5.17 -4.00 15.21
N MET A 737 5.46 -2.78 14.72
CA MET A 737 4.74 -2.19 13.59
C MET A 737 4.85 -3.05 12.33
N MET A 738 6.05 -3.56 12.03
CA MET A 738 6.26 -4.44 10.87
C MET A 738 5.52 -5.77 11.02
N LEU A 739 5.53 -6.38 12.21
CA LEU A 739 4.82 -7.62 12.48
C LEU A 739 3.30 -7.43 12.38
N THR A 740 2.76 -6.37 12.97
CA THR A 740 1.34 -5.99 12.87
C THR A 740 0.91 -5.86 11.41
N TYR A 741 1.67 -5.10 10.61
CA TYR A 741 1.37 -4.90 9.19
C TYR A 741 1.45 -6.21 8.39
N ALA A 742 2.45 -7.05 8.65
CA ALA A 742 2.63 -8.33 7.97
C ALA A 742 1.48 -9.31 8.27
N LEU A 743 1.11 -9.43 9.54
CA LEU A 743 0.07 -10.35 10.00
C LEU A 743 -1.34 -9.84 9.71
N GLY A 744 -1.56 -8.52 9.66
CA GLY A 744 -2.89 -7.92 9.52
C GLY A 744 -3.73 -8.03 10.77
N ARG A 745 -3.09 -8.03 11.94
CA ARG A 745 -3.73 -7.97 13.25
C ARG A 745 -2.78 -7.26 14.23
N GLY A 746 -3.33 -6.75 15.32
CA GLY A 746 -2.52 -6.25 16.43
C GLY A 746 -1.63 -7.35 17.01
N THR A 747 -0.51 -6.94 17.60
CA THR A 747 0.29 -7.82 18.45
C THR A 747 -0.35 -7.93 19.82
N GLU A 748 -0.35 -9.14 20.37
CA GLU A 748 -0.88 -9.46 21.68
C GLU A 748 0.22 -10.00 22.61
N PHE A 749 -0.14 -10.31 23.85
CA PHE A 749 0.80 -10.83 24.85
C PHE A 749 1.61 -12.05 24.36
N TYR A 750 0.98 -12.93 23.57
CA TYR A 750 1.62 -14.13 23.03
C TYR A 750 2.66 -13.85 21.93
N ASP A 751 2.62 -12.68 21.27
CA ASP A 751 3.62 -12.30 20.26
C ASP A 751 4.95 -11.82 20.88
N LYS A 752 5.03 -11.71 22.21
CA LYS A 752 6.24 -11.21 22.90
C LYS A 752 7.51 -11.97 22.50
N LEU A 753 7.45 -13.31 22.46
CA LEU A 753 8.59 -14.16 22.10
C LEU A 753 9.00 -13.96 20.63
N ALA A 754 8.02 -13.78 19.74
CA ALA A 754 8.28 -13.47 18.34
C ALA A 754 8.97 -12.10 18.18
N LEU A 755 8.52 -11.08 18.90
CA LEU A 755 9.17 -9.75 18.90
C LEU A 755 10.61 -9.81 19.43
N GLN A 756 10.85 -10.55 20.51
CA GLN A 756 12.21 -10.78 21.03
C GLN A 756 13.10 -11.47 20.00
N TYR A 757 12.57 -12.47 19.30
CA TYR A 757 13.28 -13.15 18.21
C TYR A 757 13.64 -12.17 17.07
N ILE A 758 12.68 -11.35 16.63
CA ILE A 758 12.89 -10.36 15.56
C ILE A 758 13.97 -9.35 15.96
N VAL A 759 13.86 -8.75 17.15
CA VAL A 759 14.84 -7.77 17.64
C VAL A 759 16.23 -8.40 17.79
N LYS A 760 16.32 -9.63 18.31
CA LYS A 760 17.60 -10.36 18.40
C LYS A 760 18.20 -10.60 17.01
N SER A 761 17.39 -11.04 16.05
CA SER A 761 17.82 -11.24 14.66
C SER A 761 18.33 -9.94 14.05
N LEU A 762 17.61 -8.83 14.26
CA LEU A 762 17.97 -7.51 13.76
C LEU A 762 19.31 -7.03 14.33
N LYS A 763 19.52 -7.14 15.64
CA LYS A 763 20.79 -6.77 16.31
C LYS A 763 21.98 -7.60 15.82
N SER A 764 21.77 -8.89 15.54
CA SER A 764 22.82 -9.79 15.02
C SER A 764 23.15 -9.58 13.54
N ASN A 765 22.38 -8.79 12.81
CA ASN A 765 22.54 -8.55 11.37
C ASN A 765 22.63 -7.05 11.06
N ASP A 766 23.42 -6.32 11.86
CA ASP A 766 23.72 -4.88 11.68
C ASP A 766 22.49 -3.98 11.58
N MET A 767 21.36 -4.41 12.15
CA MET A 767 20.07 -3.70 12.13
C MET A 767 19.55 -3.40 10.71
N LYS A 768 19.99 -4.15 9.70
CA LYS A 768 19.60 -3.94 8.30
C LYS A 768 18.10 -4.10 8.07
N PHE A 769 17.55 -3.35 7.12
CA PHE A 769 16.13 -3.44 6.77
C PHE A 769 15.71 -4.87 6.37
N SER A 770 16.53 -5.58 5.58
CA SER A 770 16.26 -6.96 5.19
C SER A 770 16.22 -7.93 6.38
N ALA A 771 17.01 -7.66 7.43
CA ALA A 771 17.01 -8.47 8.65
C ALA A 771 15.71 -8.31 9.45
N LEU A 772 15.11 -7.11 9.46
CA LEU A 772 13.79 -6.88 10.05
C LEU A 772 12.71 -7.69 9.32
N VAL A 773 12.69 -7.62 7.98
CA VAL A 773 11.73 -8.37 7.15
C VAL A 773 11.93 -9.88 7.31
N LEU A 774 13.17 -10.37 7.27
CA LEU A 774 13.48 -11.79 7.47
C LEU A 774 13.15 -12.25 8.89
N GLY A 775 13.33 -11.41 9.90
CA GLY A 775 12.93 -11.69 11.27
C GLY A 775 11.43 -11.95 11.37
N VAL A 776 10.62 -11.06 10.78
CA VAL A 776 9.16 -11.23 10.73
C VAL A 776 8.78 -12.50 9.97
N VAL A 777 9.36 -12.72 8.79
CA VAL A 777 9.03 -13.89 7.94
C VAL A 777 9.38 -15.22 8.60
N ASN A 778 10.45 -15.28 9.39
CA ASN A 778 10.86 -16.49 10.10
C ASN A 778 10.21 -16.64 11.48
N SER A 779 9.47 -15.61 11.95
CA SER A 779 8.78 -15.68 13.23
C SER A 779 7.68 -16.74 13.22
N VAL A 780 7.43 -17.31 14.40
CA VAL A 780 6.37 -18.30 14.61
C VAL A 780 4.99 -17.81 14.12
N PRO A 781 4.49 -16.60 14.49
CA PRO A 781 3.19 -16.12 14.03
C PRO A 781 3.11 -15.94 12.51
N PHE A 782 4.23 -15.78 11.79
CA PHE A 782 4.24 -15.70 10.33
C PHE A 782 4.33 -17.07 9.64
N GLN A 783 4.90 -18.09 10.29
CA GLN A 783 5.07 -19.45 9.75
C GLN A 783 3.97 -20.43 10.17
N TYR A 784 3.26 -20.12 11.25
CA TYR A 784 2.27 -20.96 11.90
C TYR A 784 1.01 -20.14 12.19
N ARG A 785 -0.03 -20.84 12.60
CA ARG A 785 -1.27 -20.28 13.17
C ARG A 785 -1.85 -21.28 14.16
N ARG A 786 -2.68 -20.82 15.10
CA ARG A 786 -3.53 -21.69 15.91
C ARG A 786 -5.01 -21.60 15.50
N GLY A 787 -5.85 -22.46 16.04
CA GLY A 787 -7.30 -22.32 15.97
C GLY A 787 -7.79 -21.04 16.66
N ASP A 788 -8.96 -20.57 16.24
CA ASP A 788 -9.55 -19.33 16.74
C ASP A 788 -10.18 -19.51 18.13
N GLY A 789 -10.38 -20.77 18.56
CA GLY A 789 -11.10 -21.14 19.78
C GLY A 789 -12.62 -20.97 19.67
N ARG A 790 -13.35 -21.32 20.75
CA ARG A 790 -14.77 -20.94 20.84
C ARG A 790 -14.87 -19.41 20.83
N ARG A 791 -15.64 -18.86 19.90
CA ARG A 791 -15.90 -17.42 19.84
C ARG A 791 -16.55 -17.00 21.15
N ILE A 792 -16.13 -15.86 21.70
CA ILE A 792 -16.68 -15.24 22.93
C ILE A 792 -18.14 -14.76 22.76
N TYR A 793 -18.81 -15.18 21.68
CA TYR A 793 -20.21 -14.90 21.39
C TYR A 793 -21.08 -16.17 21.28
N ASP A 794 -20.59 -17.33 21.75
CA ASP A 794 -21.41 -18.51 22.05
C ASP A 794 -21.83 -18.54 23.52
#